data_AF-A0A2E3U4B8-F1
#
_entry.id   AF-A0A2E3U4B8-F1
#
_cell.length_a   1.000
_cell.length_b   1.000
_cell.length_c   1.000
_cell.angle_alpha   90.00
_cell.angle_beta   90.00
_cell.angle_gamma   90.00
#
_symmetry.space_group_name_H-M   'P 1'
#
loop_
_entity.id
_entity.type
_entity.pdbx_description
1 polymer ?
#
loop_
_entity_poly.entity_id
_entity_poly.type
_entity_poly.pdbx_seq_one_letter_code
_entity_poly.pdbx_strand_id
1 'polypeptide(L)'
;MVRSVLLITFFVLSLATNITRAADAMPGWPDVVFDPMIPTLEDVVGHAPGTRITSTDEAITYLRALAAAAPERTRLVEYARSWEGRPLVYMLVGSPQTIAAVEEIKTGMQQLADPADLQSSRIDLLVSELPAVVWLGYGVHGNEVSSTDAALLTAYHLLAAQGSPLFDKIEEGALVAIDPMQNPDGRARFVHHYRQTEGLAPATSAIAAERREPWPNGRTNHYLFDMNRDWLPLTQPETIGRVAAFLEFYPLVYVDAHEMGTDRSYYFPPPAMPYNPHITDQQKETLDAYGRNNAKWFDDFGFEYFTSDVYDAYYPGYGDSWPAFHGSIGMTFEMASARGMAGERTNGSVVTYADGVQRHFVASIGTVETAVDNREQFLRDFVEYRRSADLGEHGGLREFLIPRSGDAVAADALASLLVQHGIEVRRTRESGSACNIDLPVGSYLVSSRQPAGRMVRTFLEDESPMDADFLAEQERRRGLGLRAQLYDILGWSLPRLHNVPVTGCDDVSVAVEDFNGEAGLAWPLPSASQVGWVVPWGTRASGRFLAAAQREGLLVQGADQAFTLGERRYERGALVLRPADQSGMTSAAVHQRVVALAEATGAEVVATDTSYSREGISFGSDSVQPLPAPRIALAWDAPTVSYSAGNTRFVLERQFGYPVEPVRTRDLGQPELDRYDVVILPDGADYARELGSSGVARLKDWVSRGGVVVGMSGGTRFLTADDVGLLPTAREQLAGGKAADETEGTPEGSIITDADAYQQAILPTEPRPDPIPGVLMRAVPDPDHWLSAGVSDGVNFMIDGSDVYVPLRLDQGGNPLRFAQADQLAVGGHLWAENREQWAWKPAVMVADHGAGLVIGFVADPTFRAALDGANIVFLNAVLRAPGQTNKLR
;
A
#
# COMPACT_ATOMS: atom_id res chain seq x y z
N MET A 1 69.35 7.37 -66.11
CA MET A 1 68.19 7.74 -66.97
C MET A 1 67.61 6.47 -67.53
N VAL A 2 66.27 6.32 -67.58
CA VAL A 2 65.47 5.31 -68.34
C VAL A 2 64.47 4.51 -67.47
N ARG A 3 63.18 4.71 -67.78
CA ARG A 3 62.00 3.80 -67.90
C ARG A 3 61.54 2.97 -66.67
N SER A 4 60.25 3.00 -66.26
CA SER A 4 59.05 2.33 -66.87
C SER A 4 59.23 0.79 -66.89
N VAL A 5 58.32 -0.12 -66.49
CA VAL A 5 56.83 -0.13 -66.53
C VAL A 5 56.31 -1.50 -65.98
N LEU A 6 55.04 -1.57 -65.53
CA LEU A 6 54.10 -2.74 -65.46
C LEU A 6 54.38 -3.88 -64.45
N LEU A 7 53.44 -4.61 -63.81
CA LEU A 7 51.98 -4.87 -63.89
C LEU A 7 51.66 -5.63 -62.55
N ILE A 8 50.55 -5.47 -61.81
CA ILE A 8 49.25 -6.15 -61.98
C ILE A 8 48.27 -5.63 -60.92
N THR A 9 47.10 -5.27 -61.43
CA THR A 9 45.78 -5.01 -60.86
C THR A 9 45.18 -6.22 -60.13
N PHE A 10 44.57 -6.06 -58.95
CA PHE A 10 43.19 -6.51 -58.61
C PHE A 10 42.90 -6.40 -57.09
N PHE A 11 41.72 -5.84 -56.77
CA PHE A 11 40.95 -6.05 -55.52
C PHE A 11 41.43 -5.43 -54.20
N VAL A 12 41.34 -4.10 -54.05
CA VAL A 12 41.04 -3.48 -52.73
C VAL A 12 40.24 -2.20 -52.94
N LEU A 13 38.95 -2.30 -53.26
CA LEU A 13 38.02 -1.16 -53.12
C LEU A 13 36.59 -1.66 -52.93
N SER A 14 36.35 -2.39 -51.85
CA SER A 14 35.01 -2.67 -51.32
C SER A 14 35.11 -3.20 -49.89
N LEU A 15 35.77 -2.45 -49.00
CA LEU A 15 35.45 -2.49 -47.58
C LEU A 15 35.01 -1.09 -47.20
N ALA A 16 33.83 -0.70 -47.71
CA ALA A 16 32.98 0.18 -46.95
C ALA A 16 32.73 -0.57 -45.63
N THR A 17 33.37 -0.09 -44.57
CA THR A 17 33.01 -0.47 -43.21
C THR A 17 31.55 -0.13 -43.04
N ASN A 18 30.69 -1.14 -43.19
CA ASN A 18 29.36 -1.17 -42.59
C ASN A 18 29.57 -1.18 -41.08
N ILE A 19 29.93 -0.02 -40.53
CA ILE A 19 29.54 0.33 -39.18
C ILE A 19 28.05 0.58 -39.32
N THR A 20 27.26 -0.48 -39.18
CA THR A 20 25.86 -0.34 -38.79
C THR A 20 25.87 0.37 -37.45
N ARG A 21 25.86 1.71 -37.48
CA ARG A 21 25.04 2.45 -36.53
C ARG A 21 23.68 1.79 -36.65
N ALA A 22 23.24 1.08 -35.62
CA ALA A 22 21.83 0.80 -35.45
C ALA A 22 21.15 2.18 -35.56
N ALA A 23 20.54 2.44 -36.71
CA ALA A 23 19.72 3.63 -36.89
C ALA A 23 18.61 3.50 -35.86
N ASP A 24 18.30 4.61 -35.18
CA ASP A 24 17.18 4.76 -34.27
C ASP A 24 15.90 4.25 -34.93
N ALA A 25 15.59 2.95 -34.77
CA ALA A 25 14.32 2.41 -35.20
C ALA A 25 13.31 2.89 -34.16
N MET A 26 12.38 3.73 -34.62
CA MET A 26 11.23 4.13 -33.82
C MET A 26 10.54 2.90 -33.23
N PRO A 27 10.10 2.94 -31.96
CA PRO A 27 9.34 1.84 -31.39
C PRO A 27 8.14 1.46 -32.27
N GLY A 28 7.96 0.16 -32.49
CA GLY A 28 6.86 -0.40 -33.28
C GLY A 28 7.04 -1.89 -33.60
N TRP A 29 6.07 -2.43 -34.33
CA TRP A 29 6.11 -3.81 -34.82
C TRP A 29 6.68 -3.86 -36.25
N PRO A 30 7.58 -4.81 -36.58
CA PRO A 30 8.15 -4.92 -37.92
C PRO A 30 7.11 -5.37 -38.94
N ASP A 31 7.31 -4.99 -40.21
CA ASP A 31 6.56 -5.47 -41.37
C ASP A 31 5.02 -5.25 -41.32
N VAL A 32 4.57 -4.17 -40.66
CA VAL A 32 3.16 -3.76 -40.61
C VAL A 32 2.90 -2.55 -41.51
N VAL A 33 1.78 -2.57 -42.24
CA VAL A 33 1.25 -1.40 -42.94
C VAL A 33 0.24 -0.72 -42.04
N PHE A 34 0.30 0.61 -41.92
CA PHE A 34 -0.62 1.38 -41.05
C PHE A 34 -1.69 2.13 -41.85
N ASP A 35 -2.91 2.15 -41.33
CA ASP A 35 -4.01 2.97 -41.82
C ASP A 35 -3.70 4.47 -41.62
N PRO A 36 -3.54 5.27 -42.69
CA PRO A 36 -3.23 6.70 -42.56
C PRO A 36 -4.39 7.53 -41.99
N MET A 37 -5.59 6.95 -41.82
CA MET A 37 -6.72 7.63 -41.18
C MET A 37 -6.63 7.63 -39.66
N ILE A 38 -5.85 6.73 -39.07
CA ILE A 38 -5.60 6.72 -37.64
C ILE A 38 -4.43 7.67 -37.35
N PRO A 39 -4.64 8.78 -36.61
CA PRO A 39 -3.60 9.77 -36.39
C PRO A 39 -2.49 9.19 -35.51
N THR A 40 -1.24 9.54 -35.82
CA THR A 40 -0.10 9.16 -35.00
C THR A 40 0.01 10.07 -33.76
N LEU A 41 0.82 9.65 -32.76
CA LEU A 41 1.14 10.50 -31.62
C LEU A 41 1.75 11.84 -32.07
N GLU A 42 2.60 11.81 -33.10
CA GLU A 42 3.25 12.99 -33.64
C GLU A 42 2.25 13.97 -34.27
N ASP A 43 1.23 13.47 -34.98
CA ASP A 43 0.18 14.30 -35.58
C ASP A 43 -0.64 15.06 -34.54
N VAL A 44 -0.80 14.48 -33.34
CA VAL A 44 -1.70 15.01 -32.30
C VAL A 44 -0.97 15.86 -31.27
N VAL A 45 0.19 15.41 -30.78
CA VAL A 45 0.93 16.08 -29.69
C VAL A 45 2.31 16.60 -30.10
N GLY A 46 2.74 16.35 -31.34
CA GLY A 46 3.96 16.96 -31.91
C GLY A 46 5.27 16.25 -31.58
N HIS A 47 5.21 14.99 -31.11
CA HIS A 47 6.39 14.13 -31.00
C HIS A 47 6.02 12.66 -31.18
N ALA A 48 6.97 11.87 -31.67
CA ALA A 48 6.76 10.44 -31.89
C ALA A 48 7.03 9.62 -30.61
N PRO A 49 6.50 8.38 -30.48
CA PRO A 49 6.68 7.55 -29.29
C PRO A 49 8.15 7.32 -28.97
N GLY A 50 8.54 7.41 -27.69
CA GLY A 50 9.93 7.20 -27.27
C GLY A 50 10.91 8.34 -27.59
N THR A 51 10.49 9.40 -28.29
CA THR A 51 11.34 10.57 -28.60
C THR A 51 11.24 11.69 -27.56
N ARG A 52 10.16 11.70 -26.78
CA ARG A 52 9.92 12.58 -25.63
C ARG A 52 8.96 11.88 -24.68
N ILE A 53 9.12 12.12 -23.37
CA ILE A 53 8.22 11.59 -22.34
C ILE A 53 6.86 12.31 -22.44
N THR A 54 5.81 11.58 -22.81
CA THR A 54 4.44 12.11 -22.91
C THR A 54 3.90 12.49 -21.54
N SER A 55 3.41 13.72 -21.36
CA SER A 55 2.73 14.13 -20.13
C SER A 55 1.35 13.50 -19.97
N THR A 56 0.78 13.58 -18.77
CA THR A 56 -0.59 13.17 -18.48
C THR A 56 -1.61 13.76 -19.47
N ASP A 57 -1.54 15.07 -19.73
CA ASP A 57 -2.52 15.74 -20.59
C ASP A 57 -2.34 15.37 -22.07
N GLU A 58 -1.10 15.20 -22.52
CA GLU A 58 -0.78 14.76 -23.88
C GLU A 58 -1.30 13.33 -24.13
N ALA A 59 -1.09 12.41 -23.19
CA ALA A 59 -1.57 11.03 -23.29
C ALA A 59 -3.10 10.96 -23.42
N ILE A 60 -3.83 11.70 -22.57
CA ILE A 60 -5.29 11.74 -22.61
C ILE A 60 -5.80 12.43 -23.88
N THR A 61 -5.12 13.48 -24.34
CA THR A 61 -5.42 14.15 -25.61
C THR A 61 -5.28 13.19 -26.78
N TYR A 62 -4.22 12.37 -26.79
CA TYR A 62 -4.00 11.40 -27.84
C TYR A 62 -5.05 10.27 -27.84
N LEU A 63 -5.39 9.69 -26.68
CA LEU A 63 -6.45 8.68 -26.60
C LEU A 63 -7.81 9.22 -27.09
N ARG A 64 -8.13 10.49 -26.81
CA ARG A 64 -9.33 11.14 -27.36
C ARG A 64 -9.28 11.27 -28.88
N ALA A 65 -8.11 11.55 -29.46
CA ALA A 65 -7.93 11.63 -30.90
C ALA A 65 -8.10 10.24 -31.56
N LEU A 66 -7.52 9.19 -30.98
CA LEU A 66 -7.73 7.82 -31.45
C LEU A 66 -9.20 7.41 -31.36
N ALA A 67 -9.86 7.70 -30.24
CA ALA A 67 -11.28 7.41 -30.07
C ALA A 67 -12.18 8.18 -31.06
N ALA A 68 -11.81 9.40 -31.43
CA ALA A 68 -12.51 10.18 -32.44
C ALA A 68 -12.26 9.67 -33.88
N ALA A 69 -11.09 9.09 -34.14
CA ALA A 69 -10.72 8.56 -35.46
C ALA A 69 -11.36 7.20 -35.75
N ALA A 70 -11.55 6.35 -34.74
CA ALA A 70 -12.14 5.02 -34.86
C ALA A 70 -13.23 4.77 -33.79
N PRO A 71 -14.32 5.56 -33.78
CA PRO A 71 -15.35 5.49 -32.74
C PRO A 71 -16.10 4.15 -32.70
N GLU A 72 -16.14 3.41 -33.81
CA GLU A 72 -16.75 2.08 -33.88
C GLU A 72 -15.83 0.97 -33.35
N ARG A 73 -14.51 1.19 -33.26
CA ARG A 73 -13.52 0.22 -32.75
C ARG A 73 -13.00 0.57 -31.36
N THR A 74 -13.56 1.61 -30.73
CA THR A 74 -13.03 2.12 -29.47
C THR A 74 -14.10 2.66 -28.52
N ARG A 75 -13.79 2.65 -27.21
CA ARG A 75 -14.55 3.39 -26.20
C ARG A 75 -13.62 3.90 -25.11
N LEU A 76 -13.56 5.21 -24.92
CA LEU A 76 -12.79 5.84 -23.85
C LEU A 76 -13.69 6.06 -22.62
N VAL A 77 -13.30 5.52 -21.47
CA VAL A 77 -14.08 5.58 -20.22
C VAL A 77 -13.25 6.22 -19.13
N GLU A 78 -13.80 7.23 -18.45
CA GLU A 78 -13.25 7.77 -17.21
C GLU A 78 -13.80 6.95 -16.04
N TYR A 79 -12.90 6.30 -15.28
CA TYR A 79 -13.30 5.41 -14.17
C TYR A 79 -13.11 6.04 -12.79
N ALA A 80 -12.25 7.05 -12.68
CA ALA A 80 -11.97 7.74 -11.43
C ALA A 80 -11.32 9.11 -11.67
N ARG A 81 -11.10 9.84 -10.58
CA ARG A 81 -10.25 11.03 -10.53
C ARG A 81 -9.24 10.91 -9.40
N SER A 82 -8.03 11.37 -9.65
CA SER A 82 -6.97 11.43 -8.64
C SER A 82 -7.25 12.49 -7.57
N TRP A 83 -6.42 12.51 -6.53
CA TRP A 83 -6.49 13.54 -5.48
C TRP A 83 -6.31 14.97 -6.01
N GLU A 84 -5.52 15.17 -7.06
CA GLU A 84 -5.35 16.46 -7.73
C GLU A 84 -6.39 16.70 -8.85
N GLY A 85 -7.40 15.84 -8.96
CA GLY A 85 -8.55 16.01 -9.85
C GLY A 85 -8.30 15.58 -11.30
N ARG A 86 -7.18 14.90 -11.59
CA ARG A 86 -6.87 14.41 -12.95
C ARG A 86 -7.72 13.19 -13.29
N PRO A 87 -8.28 13.11 -14.50
CA PRO A 87 -9.10 11.98 -14.91
C PRO A 87 -8.22 10.73 -15.10
N LEU A 88 -8.71 9.61 -14.59
CA LEU A 88 -8.18 8.28 -14.83
C LEU A 88 -9.09 7.59 -15.84
N VAL A 89 -8.49 7.07 -16.91
CA VAL A 89 -9.23 6.53 -18.05
C VAL A 89 -8.69 5.17 -18.43
N TYR A 90 -9.54 4.35 -19.03
CA TYR A 90 -9.09 3.26 -19.89
C TYR A 90 -9.73 3.39 -21.27
N MET A 91 -9.04 2.89 -22.28
CA MET A 91 -9.54 2.79 -23.65
C MET A 91 -9.81 1.33 -23.98
N LEU A 92 -11.06 1.01 -24.31
CA LEU A 92 -11.43 -0.26 -24.91
C LEU A 92 -11.07 -0.23 -26.39
N VAL A 93 -10.47 -1.30 -26.89
CA VAL A 93 -10.12 -1.52 -28.30
C VAL A 93 -10.57 -2.92 -28.71
N GLY A 94 -11.22 -3.04 -29.87
CA GLY A 94 -11.66 -4.31 -30.44
C GLY A 94 -12.33 -4.12 -31.81
N SER A 95 -12.79 -5.20 -32.43
CA SER A 95 -13.57 -5.11 -33.68
C SER A 95 -14.84 -4.26 -33.51
N PRO A 96 -15.43 -3.72 -34.60
CA PRO A 96 -16.70 -3.01 -34.53
C PRO A 96 -17.83 -3.81 -33.87
N GLN A 97 -17.84 -5.13 -34.08
CA GLN A 97 -18.79 -6.04 -33.47
C GLN A 97 -18.54 -6.20 -31.97
N THR A 98 -17.27 -6.37 -31.57
CA THR A 98 -16.87 -6.49 -30.16
C THR A 98 -17.24 -5.22 -29.38
N ILE A 99 -16.95 -4.04 -29.93
CA ILE A 99 -17.21 -2.76 -29.26
C ILE A 99 -18.70 -2.44 -29.18
N ALA A 100 -19.47 -2.80 -30.21
CA ALA A 100 -20.92 -2.71 -30.16
C ALA A 100 -21.55 -3.65 -29.11
N ALA A 101 -20.87 -4.74 -28.75
CA ALA A 101 -21.35 -5.77 -27.81
C ALA A 101 -20.72 -5.69 -26.41
N VAL A 102 -20.10 -4.56 -26.03
CA VAL A 102 -19.37 -4.44 -24.75
C VAL A 102 -20.23 -4.75 -23.53
N GLU A 103 -21.50 -4.32 -23.51
CA GLU A 103 -22.38 -4.56 -22.36
C GLU A 103 -22.80 -6.05 -22.27
N GLU A 104 -22.98 -6.71 -23.42
CA GLU A 104 -23.20 -8.16 -23.49
C GLU A 104 -21.96 -8.94 -23.06
N ILE A 105 -20.76 -8.50 -23.45
CA ILE A 105 -19.49 -9.10 -23.02
C ILE A 105 -19.32 -8.97 -21.52
N LYS A 106 -19.55 -7.78 -20.94
CA LYS A 106 -19.55 -7.57 -19.48
C LYS A 106 -20.52 -8.52 -18.79
N THR A 107 -21.76 -8.57 -19.26
CA THR A 107 -22.80 -9.46 -18.69
C THR A 107 -22.39 -10.93 -18.78
N GLY A 108 -21.81 -11.35 -19.91
CA GLY A 108 -21.34 -12.72 -20.11
C GLY A 108 -20.17 -13.07 -19.18
N MET A 109 -19.20 -12.18 -19.01
CA MET A 109 -18.09 -12.38 -18.07
C MET A 109 -18.56 -12.39 -16.61
N GLN A 110 -19.51 -11.52 -16.24
CA GLN A 110 -20.14 -11.56 -14.90
C GLN A 110 -20.87 -12.88 -14.66
N GLN A 111 -21.56 -13.42 -15.67
CA GLN A 111 -22.14 -14.77 -15.61
C GLN A 111 -21.08 -15.85 -15.40
N LEU A 112 -19.94 -15.79 -16.10
CA LEU A 112 -18.84 -16.74 -15.89
C LEU A 112 -18.14 -16.56 -14.53
N ALA A 113 -18.14 -15.35 -13.99
CA ALA A 113 -17.57 -15.02 -12.69
C ALA A 113 -18.44 -15.49 -11.52
N ASP A 114 -19.73 -15.75 -11.75
CA ASP A 114 -20.64 -16.39 -10.80
C ASP A 114 -21.41 -17.55 -11.47
N PRO A 115 -20.74 -18.71 -11.70
CA PRO A 115 -21.28 -19.77 -12.54
C PRO A 115 -22.14 -20.79 -11.78
N ALA A 116 -22.44 -20.57 -10.49
CA ALA A 116 -23.05 -21.58 -9.61
C ALA A 116 -24.39 -22.10 -10.15
N ASP A 117 -25.23 -21.20 -10.64
CA ASP A 117 -26.57 -21.52 -11.16
C ASP A 117 -26.60 -21.71 -12.70
N LEU A 118 -25.45 -21.65 -13.38
CA LEU A 118 -25.39 -21.78 -14.84
C LEU A 118 -25.40 -23.24 -15.29
N GLN A 119 -26.29 -23.53 -16.23
CA GLN A 119 -26.30 -24.81 -16.96
C GLN A 119 -25.03 -24.96 -17.81
N SER A 120 -24.48 -26.17 -17.91
CA SER A 120 -23.27 -26.43 -18.70
C SER A 120 -23.38 -25.97 -20.16
N SER A 121 -24.55 -26.11 -20.77
CA SER A 121 -24.79 -25.64 -22.16
C SER A 121 -24.72 -24.12 -22.31
N ARG A 122 -25.09 -23.36 -21.27
CA ARG A 122 -24.94 -21.89 -21.27
C ARG A 122 -23.48 -21.50 -21.12
N ILE A 123 -22.72 -22.22 -20.29
CA ILE A 123 -21.27 -22.01 -20.16
C ILE A 123 -20.57 -22.29 -21.48
N ASP A 124 -20.87 -23.42 -22.14
CA ASP A 124 -20.28 -23.76 -23.45
C ASP A 124 -20.58 -22.71 -24.52
N LEU A 125 -21.80 -22.14 -24.50
CA LEU A 125 -22.18 -21.05 -25.38
C LEU A 125 -21.36 -19.79 -25.09
N LEU A 126 -21.30 -19.35 -23.83
CA LEU A 126 -20.53 -18.18 -23.41
C LEU A 126 -19.03 -18.33 -23.74
N VAL A 127 -18.45 -19.50 -23.48
CA VAL A 127 -17.04 -19.79 -23.77
C VAL A 127 -16.73 -19.69 -25.27
N SER A 128 -17.65 -20.13 -26.15
CA SER A 128 -17.43 -20.08 -27.59
C SER A 128 -17.67 -18.69 -28.19
N GLU A 129 -18.59 -17.90 -27.61
CA GLU A 129 -18.96 -16.57 -28.11
C GLU A 129 -18.10 -15.42 -27.55
N LEU A 130 -17.72 -15.46 -26.25
CA LEU A 130 -17.04 -14.34 -25.60
C LEU A 130 -15.61 -14.15 -26.12
N PRO A 131 -15.16 -12.91 -26.36
CA PRO A 131 -13.76 -12.64 -26.68
C PRO A 131 -12.86 -12.85 -25.45
N ALA A 132 -11.55 -12.92 -25.67
CA ALA A 132 -10.59 -12.78 -24.59
C ALA A 132 -10.62 -11.34 -24.06
N VAL A 133 -11.07 -11.14 -22.81
CA VAL A 133 -11.04 -9.82 -22.15
C VAL A 133 -9.67 -9.64 -21.50
N VAL A 134 -8.87 -8.72 -22.03
CA VAL A 134 -7.48 -8.47 -21.58
C VAL A 134 -7.38 -7.06 -21.04
N TRP A 135 -6.89 -6.92 -19.81
CA TRP A 135 -6.63 -5.63 -19.18
C TRP A 135 -5.12 -5.35 -19.10
N LEU A 136 -4.69 -4.24 -19.69
CA LEU A 136 -3.31 -3.78 -19.69
C LEU A 136 -3.22 -2.47 -18.89
N GLY A 137 -2.75 -2.56 -17.65
CA GLY A 137 -2.53 -1.45 -16.74
C GLY A 137 -1.08 -0.96 -16.80
N TYR A 138 -0.88 0.33 -17.00
CA TYR A 138 0.44 0.95 -17.10
C TYR A 138 0.60 2.05 -16.05
N GLY A 139 1.85 2.34 -15.66
CA GLY A 139 2.19 3.56 -14.91
C GLY A 139 1.52 3.72 -13.54
N VAL A 140 1.41 2.63 -12.76
CA VAL A 140 0.97 2.70 -11.35
C VAL A 140 1.96 3.44 -10.46
N HIS A 141 3.23 3.45 -10.86
CA HIS A 141 4.20 4.41 -10.37
C HIS A 141 4.46 5.48 -11.44
N GLY A 142 4.29 6.75 -11.07
CA GLY A 142 4.33 7.84 -12.03
C GLY A 142 5.71 8.12 -12.64
N ASN A 143 6.79 7.63 -12.02
CA ASN A 143 8.17 7.76 -12.50
C ASN A 143 8.70 6.49 -13.22
N GLU A 144 7.84 5.52 -13.53
CA GLU A 144 8.13 4.37 -14.38
C GLU A 144 7.66 4.70 -15.81
N VAL A 145 8.48 5.50 -16.49
CA VAL A 145 8.02 6.50 -17.47
C VAL A 145 7.60 5.96 -18.83
N SER A 146 8.14 4.82 -19.26
CA SER A 146 8.00 4.27 -20.63
C SER A 146 6.71 3.48 -20.82
N SER A 147 6.14 2.95 -19.73
CA SER A 147 4.89 2.19 -19.72
C SER A 147 3.73 2.96 -20.37
N THR A 148 3.58 4.26 -20.07
CA THR A 148 2.51 5.09 -20.67
C THR A 148 2.66 5.23 -22.18
N ASP A 149 3.85 5.52 -22.71
CA ASP A 149 4.06 5.62 -24.16
C ASP A 149 3.86 4.26 -24.85
N ALA A 150 4.24 3.16 -24.18
CA ALA A 150 3.95 1.82 -24.66
C ALA A 150 2.44 1.56 -24.75
N ALA A 151 1.66 2.01 -23.77
CA ALA A 151 0.19 1.91 -23.81
C ALA A 151 -0.40 2.63 -25.02
N LEU A 152 0.08 3.85 -25.29
CA LEU A 152 -0.34 4.64 -26.45
C LEU A 152 0.06 3.98 -27.78
N LEU A 153 1.25 3.38 -27.83
CA LEU A 153 1.76 2.65 -28.98
C LEU A 153 0.95 1.36 -29.23
N THR A 154 0.60 0.63 -28.17
CA THR A 154 -0.29 -0.53 -28.21
C THR A 154 -1.64 -0.15 -28.77
N ALA A 155 -2.29 0.90 -28.24
CA ALA A 155 -3.58 1.38 -28.72
C ALA A 155 -3.53 1.76 -30.21
N TYR A 156 -2.49 2.48 -30.63
CA TYR A 156 -2.29 2.84 -32.03
C TYR A 156 -2.12 1.62 -32.93
N HIS A 157 -1.28 0.65 -32.57
CA HIS A 157 -1.06 -0.54 -33.40
C HIS A 157 -2.31 -1.41 -33.54
N LEU A 158 -3.05 -1.62 -32.45
CA LEU A 158 -4.30 -2.39 -32.49
C LEU A 158 -5.35 -1.74 -33.41
N LEU A 159 -5.29 -0.42 -33.61
CA LEU A 159 -6.20 0.32 -34.48
C LEU A 159 -5.69 0.48 -35.91
N ALA A 160 -4.41 0.79 -36.07
CA ALA A 160 -3.86 1.21 -37.35
C ALA A 160 -3.27 0.05 -38.16
N ALA A 161 -2.85 -1.06 -37.54
CA ALA A 161 -2.21 -2.16 -38.26
C ALA A 161 -3.16 -2.78 -39.30
N GLN A 162 -2.65 -2.99 -40.51
CA GLN A 162 -3.36 -3.61 -41.63
C GLN A 162 -2.51 -4.72 -42.26
N GLY A 163 -3.19 -5.81 -42.68
CA GLY A 163 -2.57 -6.89 -43.45
C GLY A 163 -1.57 -7.72 -42.64
N SER A 164 -1.72 -7.75 -41.31
CA SER A 164 -0.89 -8.55 -40.41
C SER A 164 -1.73 -9.65 -39.77
N PRO A 165 -1.45 -10.94 -40.02
CA PRO A 165 -2.22 -12.05 -39.45
C PRO A 165 -2.30 -12.03 -37.92
N LEU A 166 -1.29 -11.47 -37.25
CA LEU A 166 -1.28 -11.34 -35.79
C LEU A 166 -2.33 -10.32 -35.32
N PHE A 167 -2.32 -9.11 -35.91
CA PHE A 167 -3.25 -8.05 -35.51
C PHE A 167 -4.68 -8.34 -35.95
N ASP A 168 -4.88 -8.97 -37.12
CA ASP A 168 -6.19 -9.43 -37.59
C ASP A 168 -6.80 -10.43 -36.59
N LYS A 169 -6.01 -11.41 -36.16
CA LYS A 169 -6.41 -12.39 -35.12
C LYS A 169 -6.75 -11.71 -33.79
N ILE A 170 -5.94 -10.73 -33.35
CA ILE A 170 -6.19 -9.99 -32.11
C ILE A 170 -7.51 -9.20 -32.20
N GLU A 171 -7.75 -8.51 -33.32
CA GLU A 171 -8.98 -7.74 -33.54
C GLU A 171 -10.23 -8.63 -33.47
N GLU A 172 -10.18 -9.83 -34.07
CA GLU A 172 -11.29 -10.77 -34.09
C GLU A 172 -11.53 -11.45 -32.73
N GLY A 173 -10.47 -11.66 -31.95
CA GLY A 173 -10.52 -12.53 -30.76
C GLY A 173 -10.55 -11.85 -29.40
N ALA A 174 -10.23 -10.55 -29.31
CA ALA A 174 -10.04 -9.86 -28.03
C ALA A 174 -10.90 -8.59 -27.85
N LEU A 175 -11.21 -8.30 -26.59
CA LEU A 175 -11.55 -6.97 -26.10
C LEU A 175 -10.42 -6.52 -25.19
N VAL A 176 -9.65 -5.52 -25.61
CA VAL A 176 -8.48 -5.03 -24.87
C VAL A 176 -8.81 -3.73 -24.16
N ALA A 177 -8.69 -3.70 -22.83
CA ALA A 177 -8.76 -2.50 -22.02
C ALA A 177 -7.34 -1.98 -21.75
N ILE A 178 -7.06 -0.75 -22.15
CA ILE A 178 -5.74 -0.09 -21.98
C ILE A 178 -5.90 1.06 -20.99
N ASP A 179 -5.41 0.88 -19.77
CA ASP A 179 -5.25 1.98 -18.79
C ASP A 179 -3.83 2.55 -18.95
N PRO A 180 -3.66 3.70 -19.62
CA PRO A 180 -2.34 4.21 -19.99
C PRO A 180 -1.50 4.67 -18.80
N MET A 181 -2.13 4.91 -17.64
CA MET A 181 -1.48 5.49 -16.48
C MET A 181 -2.41 5.47 -15.27
N GLN A 182 -2.09 4.58 -14.34
CA GLN A 182 -2.80 4.41 -13.07
C GLN A 182 -2.47 5.53 -12.05
N ASN A 183 -1.32 6.21 -12.13
CA ASN A 183 -0.90 7.30 -11.22
C ASN A 183 -0.57 8.63 -11.94
N PRO A 184 -1.60 9.43 -12.30
CA PRO A 184 -1.42 10.71 -12.97
C PRO A 184 -0.73 11.79 -12.14
N ASP A 185 -0.91 11.78 -10.81
CA ASP A 185 -0.33 12.80 -9.93
C ASP A 185 1.18 12.61 -9.78
N GLY A 186 1.62 11.36 -9.60
CA GLY A 186 3.03 10.99 -9.59
C GLY A 186 3.71 11.27 -10.93
N ARG A 187 3.05 10.97 -12.06
CA ARG A 187 3.60 11.23 -13.39
C ARG A 187 3.77 12.71 -13.65
N ALA A 188 2.75 13.51 -13.33
CA ALA A 188 2.84 14.96 -13.48
C ALA A 188 4.01 15.55 -12.67
N ARG A 189 4.24 15.04 -11.44
CA ARG A 189 5.40 15.42 -10.61
C ARG A 189 6.73 15.06 -11.27
N PHE A 190 6.87 13.83 -11.76
CA PHE A 190 8.07 13.39 -12.47
C PHE A 190 8.35 14.26 -13.70
N VAL A 191 7.35 14.40 -14.59
CA VAL A 191 7.51 15.11 -15.88
C VAL A 191 7.86 16.57 -15.65
N HIS A 192 7.28 17.20 -14.62
CA HIS A 192 7.62 18.57 -14.25
C HIS A 192 9.09 18.71 -13.84
N HIS A 193 9.58 17.84 -12.95
CA HIS A 193 10.99 17.82 -12.52
C HIS A 193 11.94 17.55 -13.69
N TYR A 194 11.63 16.54 -14.51
CA TYR A 194 12.43 16.18 -15.68
C TYR A 194 12.58 17.38 -16.64
N ARG A 195 11.48 18.05 -17.01
CA ARG A 195 11.49 19.23 -17.90
C ARG A 195 12.22 20.43 -17.31
N GLN A 196 12.32 20.56 -15.99
CA GLN A 196 13.10 21.64 -15.36
C GLN A 196 14.61 21.40 -15.41
N THR A 197 15.03 20.16 -15.59
CA THR A 197 16.42 19.73 -15.48
C THR A 197 17.00 19.19 -16.78
N GLU A 198 16.16 19.01 -17.82
CA GLU A 198 16.58 18.54 -19.14
C GLU A 198 17.58 19.49 -19.81
N GLY A 199 18.60 18.91 -20.44
CA GLY A 199 19.62 19.63 -21.19
C GLY A 199 19.41 19.60 -22.71
N LEU A 200 20.41 20.11 -23.45
CA LEU A 200 20.43 20.02 -24.93
C LEU A 200 20.48 18.57 -25.43
N ALA A 201 20.99 17.65 -24.62
CA ALA A 201 21.05 16.21 -24.89
C ALA A 201 20.77 15.45 -23.59
N PRO A 202 20.23 14.22 -23.65
CA PRO A 202 20.00 13.37 -22.48
C PRO A 202 21.29 13.13 -21.69
N ALA A 203 21.22 13.30 -20.38
CA ALA A 203 22.31 12.96 -19.47
C ALA A 203 22.21 11.48 -19.10
N THR A 204 23.26 10.70 -19.35
CA THR A 204 23.26 9.26 -19.08
C THR A 204 23.71 8.90 -17.66
N SER A 205 24.19 9.85 -16.85
CA SER A 205 24.74 9.55 -15.52
C SER A 205 23.66 9.40 -14.45
N ALA A 206 23.76 8.37 -13.59
CA ALA A 206 22.82 8.14 -12.48
C ALA A 206 22.82 9.24 -11.39
N ILE A 207 23.77 10.17 -11.43
CA ILE A 207 23.83 11.34 -10.55
C ILE A 207 23.30 12.62 -11.22
N ALA A 208 22.91 12.57 -12.49
CA ALA A 208 22.36 13.73 -13.20
C ALA A 208 21.02 14.16 -12.59
N ALA A 209 20.78 15.47 -12.52
CA ALA A 209 19.57 16.03 -11.92
C ALA A 209 18.29 15.52 -12.62
N GLU A 210 18.30 15.36 -13.95
CA GLU A 210 17.17 14.83 -14.71
C GLU A 210 16.86 13.35 -14.39
N ARG A 211 17.85 12.59 -13.89
CA ARG A 211 17.71 11.16 -13.53
C ARG A 211 17.55 10.92 -12.02
N ARG A 212 17.75 11.95 -11.20
CA ARG A 212 17.72 11.89 -9.75
C ARG A 212 16.67 12.87 -9.22
N GLU A 213 15.48 12.34 -9.01
CA GLU A 213 14.35 13.08 -8.49
C GLU A 213 14.60 13.57 -7.06
N PRO A 214 14.10 14.76 -6.69
CA PRO A 214 14.07 15.21 -5.31
C PRO A 214 13.05 14.41 -4.50
N TRP A 215 13.00 14.66 -3.20
CA TRP A 215 11.90 14.23 -2.36
C TRP A 215 10.70 15.19 -2.51
N PRO A 216 9.45 14.71 -2.62
CA PRO A 216 9.09 13.34 -2.96
C PRO A 216 9.31 13.10 -4.46
N ASN A 217 9.64 11.87 -4.83
CA ASN A 217 9.75 11.47 -6.24
C ASN A 217 8.36 11.21 -6.84
N GLY A 218 8.28 10.97 -8.15
CA GLY A 218 7.05 10.70 -8.88
C GLY A 218 6.49 9.29 -8.74
N ARG A 219 7.10 8.41 -7.92
CA ARG A 219 6.61 7.03 -7.73
C ARG A 219 5.20 6.99 -7.16
N THR A 220 4.92 7.86 -6.22
CA THR A 220 3.71 7.83 -5.39
C THR A 220 2.67 8.86 -5.80
N ASN A 221 1.41 8.69 -5.37
CA ASN A 221 0.34 9.65 -5.65
C ASN A 221 0.46 10.94 -4.81
N HIS A 222 -0.60 11.76 -4.74
CA HIS A 222 -0.62 13.00 -3.95
C HIS A 222 -0.28 12.82 -2.45
N TYR A 223 -0.87 11.78 -1.83
CA TYR A 223 -0.65 11.47 -0.41
C TYR A 223 0.58 10.58 -0.19
N LEU A 224 1.41 10.41 -1.22
CA LEU A 224 2.64 9.62 -1.21
C LEU A 224 2.41 8.12 -0.96
N PHE A 225 1.28 7.57 -1.39
CA PHE A 225 1.00 6.14 -1.33
C PHE A 225 1.65 5.39 -2.47
N ASP A 226 2.10 4.17 -2.17
CA ASP A 226 2.41 3.16 -3.18
C ASP A 226 1.09 2.55 -3.67
N MET A 227 0.71 2.89 -4.90
CA MET A 227 -0.56 2.45 -5.47
C MET A 227 -0.54 0.97 -5.88
N ASN A 228 0.64 0.34 -5.96
CA ASN A 228 0.77 -1.10 -6.14
C ASN A 228 0.84 -1.86 -4.79
N ARG A 229 0.42 -1.22 -3.70
CA ARG A 229 0.19 -1.83 -2.38
C ARG A 229 -1.17 -1.52 -1.79
N ASP A 230 -1.88 -0.56 -2.37
CA ASP A 230 -3.18 -0.09 -1.92
C ASP A 230 -4.34 -1.00 -2.36
N TRP A 231 -4.08 -2.02 -3.18
CA TRP A 231 -5.08 -2.99 -3.62
C TRP A 231 -5.78 -3.71 -2.46
N LEU A 232 -5.09 -3.97 -1.34
CA LEU A 232 -5.67 -4.61 -0.16
C LEU A 232 -6.48 -3.63 0.72
N PRO A 233 -5.91 -2.49 1.18
CA PRO A 233 -6.63 -1.59 2.08
C PRO A 233 -7.61 -0.63 1.37
N LEU A 234 -7.52 -0.47 0.04
CA LEU A 234 -8.38 0.38 -0.80
C LEU A 234 -8.61 1.78 -0.22
N THR A 235 -7.53 2.52 0.01
CA THR A 235 -7.60 3.84 0.64
C THR A 235 -7.57 4.99 -0.37
N GLN A 236 -7.01 4.77 -1.55
CA GLN A 236 -6.81 5.81 -2.56
C GLN A 236 -7.92 5.79 -3.62
N PRO A 237 -8.45 6.95 -4.05
CA PRO A 237 -9.53 7.03 -5.03
C PRO A 237 -9.15 6.39 -6.37
N GLU A 238 -7.87 6.43 -6.72
CA GLU A 238 -7.37 5.83 -7.95
C GLU A 238 -7.45 4.30 -7.93
N THR A 239 -7.18 3.66 -6.78
CA THR A 239 -7.30 2.20 -6.62
C THR A 239 -8.76 1.79 -6.45
N ILE A 240 -9.55 2.54 -5.68
CA ILE A 240 -10.99 2.28 -5.47
C ILE A 240 -11.73 2.22 -6.81
N GLY A 241 -11.51 3.22 -7.68
CA GLY A 241 -12.14 3.21 -9.00
C GLY A 241 -11.62 2.12 -9.93
N ARG A 242 -10.35 1.73 -9.80
CA ARG A 242 -9.73 0.65 -10.58
C ARG A 242 -10.33 -0.71 -10.23
N VAL A 243 -10.50 -1.00 -8.94
CA VAL A 243 -11.17 -2.21 -8.47
C VAL A 243 -12.63 -2.25 -8.93
N ALA A 244 -13.36 -1.13 -8.82
CA ALA A 244 -14.73 -1.05 -9.33
C ALA A 244 -14.80 -1.35 -10.84
N ALA A 245 -13.89 -0.78 -11.63
CA ALA A 245 -13.81 -1.04 -13.06
C ALA A 245 -13.44 -2.51 -13.36
N PHE A 246 -12.50 -3.10 -12.63
CA PHE A 246 -12.14 -4.51 -12.77
C PHE A 246 -13.34 -5.43 -12.54
N LEU A 247 -14.11 -5.20 -11.46
CA LEU A 247 -15.26 -6.02 -11.09
C LEU A 247 -16.44 -5.91 -12.08
N GLU A 248 -16.47 -4.90 -12.95
CA GLU A 248 -17.43 -4.85 -14.05
C GLU A 248 -17.11 -5.86 -15.17
N PHE A 249 -15.82 -6.13 -15.39
CA PHE A 249 -15.35 -6.93 -16.54
C PHE A 249 -14.89 -8.33 -16.16
N TYR A 250 -14.36 -8.53 -14.96
CA TYR A 250 -13.64 -9.75 -14.57
C TYR A 250 -12.67 -10.22 -15.66
N PRO A 251 -11.69 -9.38 -16.04
CA PRO A 251 -10.85 -9.66 -17.19
C PRO A 251 -10.14 -11.01 -17.02
N LEU A 252 -10.00 -11.76 -18.10
CA LEU A 252 -9.31 -13.04 -18.07
C LEU A 252 -7.82 -12.86 -17.73
N VAL A 253 -7.26 -11.74 -18.19
CA VAL A 253 -5.84 -11.38 -18.03
C VAL A 253 -5.74 -9.97 -17.48
N TYR A 254 -4.85 -9.76 -16.51
CA TYR A 254 -4.51 -8.44 -16.00
C TYR A 254 -2.98 -8.27 -15.98
N VAL A 255 -2.46 -7.27 -16.70
CA VAL A 255 -1.04 -6.90 -16.68
C VAL A 255 -0.87 -5.62 -15.89
N ASP A 256 0.06 -5.59 -14.94
CA ASP A 256 0.56 -4.38 -14.29
C ASP A 256 2.00 -4.11 -14.78
N ALA A 257 2.17 -3.08 -15.61
CA ALA A 257 3.42 -2.76 -16.27
C ALA A 257 4.21 -1.69 -15.51
N HIS A 258 5.43 -2.08 -15.13
CA HIS A 258 6.35 -1.36 -14.25
C HIS A 258 7.74 -1.16 -14.83
N GLU A 259 8.54 -0.35 -14.12
CA GLU A 259 9.97 -0.27 -14.32
C GLU A 259 10.79 -0.47 -13.04
N MET A 260 11.98 -1.02 -13.21
CA MET A 260 12.96 -1.29 -12.16
C MET A 260 14.27 -0.54 -12.41
N GLY A 261 15.31 -0.84 -11.61
CA GLY A 261 16.62 -0.19 -11.72
C GLY A 261 17.23 -0.25 -13.13
N THR A 262 17.95 0.80 -13.52
CA THR A 262 18.61 0.94 -14.84
C THR A 262 19.51 -0.25 -15.19
N ASP A 263 20.18 -0.82 -14.20
CA ASP A 263 21.12 -1.94 -14.35
C ASP A 263 20.46 -3.30 -14.64
N ARG A 264 19.12 -3.37 -14.70
CA ARG A 264 18.39 -4.62 -14.98
C ARG A 264 18.08 -4.75 -16.49
N SER A 265 17.43 -5.85 -16.88
CA SER A 265 16.89 -6.09 -18.24
C SER A 265 15.37 -5.95 -18.26
N TYR A 266 14.62 -6.97 -18.67
CA TYR A 266 13.15 -7.01 -18.60
C TYR A 266 12.70 -8.27 -17.85
N TYR A 267 11.67 -8.16 -17.04
CA TYR A 267 11.04 -9.30 -16.38
C TYR A 267 9.57 -9.42 -16.78
N PHE A 268 9.16 -10.67 -16.97
CA PHE A 268 7.78 -11.11 -17.04
C PHE A 268 7.66 -12.47 -16.32
N PRO A 269 6.45 -12.90 -15.97
CA PRO A 269 6.22 -14.17 -15.27
C PRO A 269 6.78 -15.38 -16.04
N PRO A 270 7.09 -16.50 -15.35
CA PRO A 270 6.61 -16.87 -14.01
C PRO A 270 7.28 -16.13 -12.83
N PRO A 271 6.57 -15.91 -11.71
CA PRO A 271 7.11 -15.30 -10.50
C PRO A 271 8.02 -16.25 -9.72
N ALA A 272 8.82 -15.63 -8.85
CA ALA A 272 9.64 -16.31 -7.87
C ALA A 272 8.79 -16.94 -6.76
N MET A 273 9.37 -17.87 -6.01
CA MET A 273 8.77 -18.37 -4.78
C MET A 273 8.90 -17.30 -3.66
N PRO A 274 7.94 -17.22 -2.72
CA PRO A 274 6.78 -18.10 -2.57
C PRO A 274 5.56 -17.62 -3.39
N TYR A 275 4.65 -18.56 -3.67
CA TYR A 275 3.30 -18.22 -4.13
C TYR A 275 2.38 -18.15 -2.92
N ASN A 276 1.34 -17.32 -3.02
CA ASN A 276 0.22 -17.43 -2.11
C ASN A 276 -0.40 -18.85 -2.23
N PRO A 277 -0.73 -19.52 -1.12
CA PRO A 277 -1.28 -20.88 -1.13
C PRO A 277 -2.62 -21.01 -1.89
N HIS A 278 -3.30 -19.91 -2.17
CA HIS A 278 -4.56 -19.88 -2.92
C HIS A 278 -4.40 -19.60 -4.42
N ILE A 279 -3.17 -19.39 -4.92
CA ILE A 279 -2.89 -19.42 -6.36
C ILE A 279 -2.84 -20.88 -6.82
N THR A 280 -3.72 -21.26 -7.75
CA THR A 280 -3.88 -22.65 -8.18
C THR A 280 -2.78 -23.10 -9.12
N ASP A 281 -2.56 -24.41 -9.23
CA ASP A 281 -1.58 -24.96 -10.16
C ASP A 281 -1.95 -24.64 -11.63
N GLN A 282 -3.25 -24.63 -11.96
CA GLN A 282 -3.73 -24.20 -13.28
C GLN A 282 -3.34 -22.74 -13.60
N GLN A 283 -3.42 -21.82 -12.63
CA GLN A 283 -2.97 -20.45 -12.82
C GLN A 283 -1.45 -20.39 -13.03
N LYS A 284 -0.66 -21.21 -12.31
CA LYS A 284 0.80 -21.28 -12.48
C LYS A 284 1.19 -21.82 -13.87
N GLU A 285 0.50 -22.86 -14.34
CA GLU A 285 0.70 -23.41 -15.70
C GLU A 285 0.35 -22.38 -16.77
N THR A 286 -0.72 -21.63 -16.57
CA THR A 286 -1.13 -20.56 -17.48
C THR A 286 -0.11 -19.41 -17.50
N LEU A 287 0.43 -19.01 -16.35
CA LEU A 287 1.51 -18.01 -16.25
C LEU A 287 2.76 -18.45 -17.02
N ASP A 288 3.12 -19.74 -16.96
CA ASP A 288 4.24 -20.30 -17.75
C ASP A 288 3.96 -20.20 -19.26
N ALA A 289 2.72 -20.43 -19.71
CA ALA A 289 2.35 -20.28 -21.12
C ALA A 289 2.52 -18.83 -21.63
N TYR A 290 2.07 -17.83 -20.86
CA TYR A 290 2.32 -16.42 -21.17
C TYR A 290 3.81 -16.08 -21.18
N GLY A 291 4.55 -16.53 -20.17
CA GLY A 291 6.00 -16.33 -20.07
C GLY A 291 6.75 -16.88 -21.28
N ARG A 292 6.39 -18.08 -21.77
CA ARG A 292 7.00 -18.69 -22.96
C ARG A 292 6.74 -17.91 -24.24
N ASN A 293 5.53 -17.39 -24.45
CA ASN A 293 5.25 -16.62 -25.66
C ASN A 293 5.93 -15.24 -25.61
N ASN A 294 5.95 -14.58 -24.46
CA ASN A 294 6.71 -13.34 -24.28
C ASN A 294 8.21 -13.57 -24.50
N ALA A 295 8.77 -14.65 -23.96
CA ALA A 295 10.15 -15.07 -24.21
C ALA A 295 10.44 -15.28 -25.71
N LYS A 296 9.56 -15.99 -26.43
CA LYS A 296 9.67 -16.18 -27.89
C LYS A 296 9.78 -14.84 -28.62
N TRP A 297 8.90 -13.88 -28.33
CA TRP A 297 8.99 -12.56 -28.97
C TRP A 297 10.24 -11.79 -28.56
N PHE A 298 10.65 -11.85 -27.30
CA PHE A 298 11.87 -11.21 -26.86
C PHE A 298 13.10 -11.82 -27.55
N ASP A 299 13.15 -13.14 -27.72
CA ASP A 299 14.20 -13.84 -28.47
C ASP A 299 14.22 -13.40 -29.95
N ASP A 300 13.05 -13.29 -30.59
CA ASP A 300 12.93 -12.86 -31.99
C ASP A 300 13.41 -11.41 -32.20
N PHE A 301 13.16 -10.53 -31.23
CA PHE A 301 13.65 -9.14 -31.26
C PHE A 301 15.08 -8.98 -30.69
N GLY A 302 15.65 -10.02 -30.10
CA GLY A 302 16.98 -10.00 -29.48
C GLY A 302 17.06 -9.23 -28.15
N PHE A 303 15.97 -9.19 -27.39
CA PHE A 303 15.88 -8.52 -26.09
C PHE A 303 16.31 -9.44 -24.94
N GLU A 304 17.10 -8.90 -24.01
CA GLU A 304 17.42 -9.59 -22.75
C GLU A 304 16.20 -9.61 -21.82
N TYR A 305 15.93 -10.75 -21.18
CA TYR A 305 14.90 -10.89 -20.14
C TYR A 305 15.32 -11.88 -19.04
N PHE A 306 14.55 -11.93 -17.96
CA PHE A 306 14.66 -12.94 -16.90
C PHE A 306 13.28 -13.30 -16.32
N THR A 307 13.20 -14.45 -15.66
CA THR A 307 12.00 -14.99 -14.99
C THR A 307 12.38 -15.63 -13.64
N SER A 308 11.41 -15.92 -12.76
CA SER A 308 11.59 -16.69 -11.51
C SER A 308 12.62 -16.19 -10.47
N ASP A 309 13.04 -14.92 -10.53
CA ASP A 309 14.12 -14.40 -9.68
C ASP A 309 13.63 -13.59 -8.45
N VAL A 310 13.27 -12.32 -8.63
CA VAL A 310 13.06 -11.37 -7.50
C VAL A 310 11.59 -11.18 -7.12
N TYR A 311 10.68 -11.18 -8.09
CA TYR A 311 9.28 -10.78 -7.88
C TYR A 311 8.43 -12.02 -7.56
N ASP A 312 7.87 -12.08 -6.36
CA ASP A 312 7.00 -13.15 -5.89
C ASP A 312 5.50 -12.85 -6.12
N ALA A 313 4.65 -13.83 -5.85
CA ALA A 313 3.18 -13.70 -5.91
C ALA A 313 2.54 -14.11 -4.58
N TYR A 314 3.17 -13.73 -3.45
CA TYR A 314 2.75 -14.14 -2.12
C TYR A 314 1.78 -13.15 -1.46
N TYR A 315 2.16 -11.87 -1.41
CA TYR A 315 1.31 -10.82 -0.85
C TYR A 315 0.12 -10.51 -1.77
N PRO A 316 -1.12 -10.48 -1.26
CA PRO A 316 -2.29 -10.36 -2.12
C PRO A 316 -2.64 -8.93 -2.56
N GLY A 317 -1.89 -7.93 -2.10
CA GLY A 317 -2.15 -6.52 -2.39
C GLY A 317 -1.34 -5.94 -3.56
N TYR A 318 -0.85 -6.78 -4.47
CA TYR A 318 -0.22 -6.36 -5.73
C TYR A 318 -1.24 -6.33 -6.87
N GLY A 319 -0.96 -5.55 -7.91
CA GLY A 319 -1.75 -5.46 -9.14
C GLY A 319 -1.75 -6.73 -9.97
N ASP A 320 -0.88 -7.70 -9.71
CA ASP A 320 -0.93 -9.04 -10.30
C ASP A 320 -1.64 -10.07 -9.40
N SER A 321 -1.36 -10.05 -8.10
CA SER A 321 -1.85 -11.05 -7.17
C SER A 321 -3.31 -10.81 -6.80
N TRP A 322 -3.76 -9.55 -6.65
CA TRP A 322 -5.16 -9.23 -6.34
C TRP A 322 -6.13 -9.75 -7.43
N PRO A 323 -5.91 -9.49 -8.74
CA PRO A 323 -6.72 -10.08 -9.81
C PRO A 323 -6.76 -11.62 -9.78
N ALA A 324 -5.66 -12.27 -9.38
CA ALA A 324 -5.57 -13.72 -9.35
C ALA A 324 -6.59 -14.36 -8.37
N PHE A 325 -6.98 -13.65 -7.30
CA PHE A 325 -8.01 -14.13 -6.38
C PHE A 325 -9.45 -13.97 -6.89
N HIS A 326 -9.63 -13.26 -8.01
CA HIS A 326 -10.87 -13.25 -8.80
C HIS A 326 -10.85 -14.25 -9.97
N GLY A 327 -9.81 -15.08 -10.08
CA GLY A 327 -9.66 -16.09 -11.13
C GLY A 327 -8.94 -15.61 -12.39
N SER A 328 -8.60 -14.33 -12.48
CA SER A 328 -7.79 -13.79 -13.58
C SER A 328 -6.37 -14.36 -13.55
N ILE A 329 -5.67 -14.23 -14.68
CA ILE A 329 -4.22 -14.41 -14.76
C ILE A 329 -3.58 -13.03 -14.64
N GLY A 330 -3.13 -12.70 -13.43
CA GLY A 330 -2.44 -11.45 -13.13
C GLY A 330 -0.93 -11.55 -13.34
N MET A 331 -0.32 -10.52 -13.94
CA MET A 331 1.09 -10.51 -14.30
C MET A 331 1.75 -9.15 -14.04
N THR A 332 2.89 -9.18 -13.37
CA THR A 332 3.80 -8.01 -13.26
C THR A 332 4.81 -8.03 -14.40
N PHE A 333 4.97 -6.91 -15.10
CA PHE A 333 6.10 -6.69 -16.02
C PHE A 333 7.03 -5.63 -15.47
N GLU A 334 8.33 -5.85 -15.52
CA GLU A 334 9.33 -4.92 -14.96
C GLU A 334 10.40 -4.62 -16.01
N MET A 335 10.49 -3.37 -16.46
CA MET A 335 11.47 -2.92 -17.46
C MET A 335 12.61 -2.13 -16.83
N ALA A 336 13.84 -2.28 -17.30
CA ALA A 336 14.95 -1.41 -16.92
C ALA A 336 14.63 0.06 -17.20
N SER A 337 14.61 0.88 -16.16
CA SER A 337 14.28 2.30 -16.31
C SER A 337 15.48 3.11 -16.82
N ALA A 338 15.27 3.90 -17.88
CA ALA A 338 16.18 4.99 -18.22
C ALA A 338 16.15 6.12 -17.17
N ARG A 339 15.02 6.26 -16.42
CA ARG A 339 14.73 7.35 -15.49
C ARG A 339 14.93 8.73 -16.13
N GLY A 340 14.36 8.91 -17.32
CA GLY A 340 14.64 10.02 -18.23
C GLY A 340 14.69 9.50 -19.66
N MET A 341 15.41 10.18 -20.55
CA MET A 341 15.53 9.77 -21.96
C MET A 341 16.60 8.71 -22.23
N ALA A 342 17.65 8.64 -21.39
CA ALA A 342 18.71 7.64 -21.49
C ALA A 342 19.38 7.41 -20.13
N GLY A 343 19.88 6.20 -19.91
CA GLY A 343 20.63 5.85 -18.71
C GLY A 343 21.76 4.86 -18.98
N GLU A 344 22.96 5.20 -18.53
CA GLU A 344 24.10 4.28 -18.58
C GLU A 344 23.99 3.25 -17.46
N ARG A 345 24.16 1.98 -17.84
CA ARG A 345 24.30 0.84 -16.95
C ARG A 345 25.75 0.73 -16.48
N THR A 346 25.96 0.07 -15.35
CA THR A 346 27.27 -0.24 -14.77
C THR A 346 28.20 -1.01 -15.71
N ASN A 347 27.67 -1.74 -16.69
CA ASN A 347 28.44 -2.42 -17.73
C ASN A 347 28.83 -1.51 -18.92
N GLY A 348 28.46 -0.22 -18.90
CA GLY A 348 28.74 0.78 -19.94
C GLY A 348 27.74 0.82 -21.10
N SER A 349 26.76 -0.08 -21.15
CA SER A 349 25.65 0.01 -22.12
C SER A 349 24.66 1.09 -21.73
N VAL A 350 23.93 1.63 -22.70
CA VAL A 350 22.88 2.64 -22.46
C VAL A 350 21.52 2.01 -22.70
N VAL A 351 20.62 2.14 -21.74
CA VAL A 351 19.19 1.89 -21.93
C VAL A 351 18.50 3.22 -22.24
N THR A 352 17.70 3.26 -23.30
CA THR A 352 16.97 4.47 -23.70
C THR A 352 15.51 4.43 -23.25
N TYR A 353 14.85 5.57 -23.27
CA TYR A 353 13.40 5.64 -23.08
C TYR A 353 12.65 4.84 -24.16
N ALA A 354 13.07 4.99 -25.42
CA ALA A 354 12.52 4.25 -26.56
C ALA A 354 12.67 2.72 -26.39
N ASP A 355 13.77 2.26 -25.80
CA ASP A 355 13.96 0.84 -25.46
C ASP A 355 12.86 0.31 -24.53
N GLY A 356 12.50 1.07 -23.51
CA GLY A 356 11.44 0.73 -22.57
C GLY A 356 10.07 0.69 -23.25
N VAL A 357 9.78 1.71 -24.07
CA VAL A 357 8.53 1.79 -24.85
C VAL A 357 8.38 0.56 -25.74
N GLN A 358 9.44 0.19 -26.49
CA GLN A 358 9.43 -0.96 -27.38
C GLN A 358 9.17 -2.28 -26.64
N ARG A 359 9.86 -2.53 -25.52
CA ARG A 359 9.80 -3.81 -24.81
C ARG A 359 8.46 -4.01 -24.11
N HIS A 360 7.93 -2.97 -23.46
CA HIS A 360 6.57 -3.02 -22.92
C HIS A 360 5.53 -3.25 -24.02
N PHE A 361 5.65 -2.56 -25.15
CA PHE A 361 4.76 -2.76 -26.30
C PHE A 361 4.80 -4.21 -26.80
N VAL A 362 6.00 -4.77 -27.01
CA VAL A 362 6.16 -6.15 -27.48
C VAL A 362 5.57 -7.17 -26.51
N ALA A 363 5.85 -7.03 -25.20
CA ALA A 363 5.27 -7.89 -24.17
C ALA A 363 3.73 -7.78 -24.12
N SER A 364 3.19 -6.58 -24.34
CA SER A 364 1.75 -6.33 -24.38
C SER A 364 1.09 -7.08 -25.54
N ILE A 365 1.65 -6.97 -26.75
CA ILE A 365 1.12 -7.68 -27.93
C ILE A 365 1.26 -9.20 -27.78
N GLY A 366 2.41 -9.70 -27.31
CA GLY A 366 2.61 -11.14 -27.06
C GLY A 366 1.65 -11.72 -26.01
N THR A 367 1.26 -10.90 -25.03
CA THR A 367 0.26 -11.27 -24.04
C THR A 367 -1.13 -11.36 -24.65
N VAL A 368 -1.56 -10.35 -25.43
CA VAL A 368 -2.86 -10.39 -26.10
C VAL A 368 -2.94 -11.55 -27.10
N GLU A 369 -1.85 -11.83 -27.82
CA GLU A 369 -1.76 -13.01 -28.71
C GLU A 369 -2.04 -14.31 -27.95
N THR A 370 -1.35 -14.51 -26.83
CA THR A 370 -1.49 -15.74 -26.02
C THR A 370 -2.92 -15.91 -25.51
N ALA A 371 -3.56 -14.82 -25.09
CA ALA A 371 -4.93 -14.83 -24.62
C ALA A 371 -5.92 -15.23 -25.72
N VAL A 372 -5.71 -14.75 -26.95
CA VAL A 372 -6.56 -15.09 -28.10
C VAL A 372 -6.34 -16.53 -28.56
N ASP A 373 -5.09 -16.97 -28.64
CA ASP A 373 -4.75 -18.34 -29.08
C ASP A 373 -5.31 -19.42 -28.15
N ASN A 374 -5.52 -19.11 -26.88
CA ASN A 374 -5.98 -20.04 -25.85
C ASN A 374 -7.35 -19.66 -25.25
N ARG A 375 -8.08 -18.73 -25.89
CA ARG A 375 -9.29 -18.07 -25.38
C ARG A 375 -10.28 -19.03 -24.71
N GLU A 376 -10.69 -20.08 -25.42
CA GLU A 376 -11.71 -21.00 -24.90
C GLU A 376 -11.21 -21.82 -23.71
N GLN A 377 -9.95 -22.25 -23.72
CA GLN A 377 -9.36 -23.00 -22.61
C GLN A 377 -9.28 -22.11 -21.37
N PHE A 378 -8.76 -20.90 -21.51
CA PHE A 378 -8.60 -19.98 -20.38
C PHE A 378 -9.94 -19.51 -19.81
N LEU A 379 -10.98 -19.31 -20.64
CA LEU A 379 -12.34 -19.06 -20.13
C LEU A 379 -12.89 -20.25 -19.34
N ARG A 380 -12.60 -21.49 -19.74
CA ARG A 380 -12.98 -22.70 -18.97
C ARG A 380 -12.23 -22.79 -17.65
N ASP A 381 -10.94 -22.49 -17.66
CA ASP A 381 -10.11 -22.48 -16.45
C ASP A 381 -10.59 -21.41 -15.46
N PHE A 382 -10.97 -20.23 -15.95
CA PHE A 382 -11.59 -19.17 -15.15
C PHE A 382 -12.90 -19.63 -14.49
N VAL A 383 -13.79 -20.26 -15.25
CA VAL A 383 -15.06 -20.80 -14.71
C VAL A 383 -14.80 -21.88 -13.66
N GLU A 384 -13.85 -22.78 -13.89
CA GLU A 384 -13.51 -23.85 -12.95
C GLU A 384 -12.88 -23.29 -11.67
N TYR A 385 -12.04 -22.25 -11.77
CA TYR A 385 -11.53 -21.53 -10.62
C TYR A 385 -12.67 -21.01 -9.74
N ARG A 386 -13.64 -20.30 -10.34
CA ARG A 386 -14.76 -19.66 -9.62
C ARG A 386 -15.71 -20.69 -9.04
N ARG A 387 -16.04 -21.75 -9.79
CA ARG A 387 -16.90 -22.84 -9.33
C ARG A 387 -16.28 -23.63 -8.19
N SER A 388 -15.01 -24.01 -8.29
CA SER A 388 -14.32 -24.75 -7.21
C SER A 388 -14.22 -23.92 -5.91
N ALA A 389 -14.11 -22.59 -6.02
CA ALA A 389 -14.18 -21.71 -4.86
C ALA A 389 -15.57 -21.74 -4.21
N ASP A 390 -16.62 -21.59 -5.01
CA ASP A 390 -18.00 -21.61 -4.54
C ASP A 390 -18.39 -22.94 -3.86
N LEU A 391 -17.90 -24.06 -4.41
CA LEU A 391 -18.06 -25.38 -3.81
C LEU A 391 -17.27 -25.58 -2.50
N GLY A 392 -16.31 -24.69 -2.20
CA GLY A 392 -15.46 -24.76 -1.01
C GLY A 392 -14.27 -25.72 -1.14
N GLU A 393 -13.85 -26.05 -2.37
CA GLU A 393 -12.77 -27.02 -2.62
C GLU A 393 -11.38 -26.50 -2.22
N HIS A 394 -11.27 -25.19 -1.96
CA HIS A 394 -10.07 -24.60 -1.35
C HIS A 394 -9.89 -24.99 0.14
N GLY A 395 -10.86 -25.69 0.75
CA GLY A 395 -10.82 -26.08 2.17
C GLY A 395 -10.84 -24.90 3.14
N GLY A 396 -10.67 -25.16 4.43
CA GLY A 396 -10.69 -24.13 5.48
C GLY A 396 -12.08 -23.87 6.06
N LEU A 397 -12.20 -22.76 6.80
CA LEU A 397 -13.41 -22.36 7.51
C LEU A 397 -14.52 -21.96 6.54
N ARG A 398 -15.75 -22.39 6.82
CA ARG A 398 -16.90 -22.09 5.95
C ARG A 398 -17.43 -20.66 6.10
N GLU A 399 -17.55 -20.15 7.31
CA GLU A 399 -18.12 -18.83 7.61
C GLU A 399 -17.16 -18.03 8.50
N PHE A 400 -17.07 -16.73 8.25
CA PHE A 400 -16.40 -15.77 9.11
C PHE A 400 -17.44 -14.86 9.74
N LEU A 401 -17.46 -14.83 11.08
CA LEU A 401 -18.40 -14.05 11.88
C LEU A 401 -17.73 -12.75 12.32
N ILE A 402 -18.35 -11.62 11.99
CA ILE A 402 -17.91 -10.27 12.38
C ILE A 402 -18.98 -9.67 13.29
N PRO A 403 -18.89 -9.84 14.61
CA PRO A 403 -19.87 -9.31 15.53
C PRO A 403 -19.82 -7.78 15.58
N ARG A 404 -20.98 -7.13 15.61
CA ARG A 404 -21.08 -5.69 15.93
C ARG A 404 -21.10 -5.45 17.45
N SER A 405 -20.18 -6.10 18.17
CA SER A 405 -19.91 -5.87 19.58
C SER A 405 -18.54 -5.17 19.73
N GLY A 406 -18.41 -4.23 20.67
CA GLY A 406 -17.21 -3.39 20.76
C GLY A 406 -17.22 -2.25 19.73
N ASP A 407 -16.16 -2.13 18.92
CA ASP A 407 -16.08 -1.10 17.86
C ASP A 407 -16.92 -1.51 16.63
N ALA A 408 -18.23 -1.28 16.73
CA ALA A 408 -19.18 -1.54 15.65
C ALA A 408 -18.85 -0.75 14.36
N VAL A 409 -18.22 0.42 14.47
CA VAL A 409 -17.88 1.25 13.30
C VAL A 409 -16.71 0.63 12.54
N ALA A 410 -15.72 0.07 13.23
CA ALA A 410 -14.65 -0.68 12.60
C ALA A 410 -15.18 -1.96 11.93
N ALA A 411 -16.10 -2.69 12.58
CA ALA A 411 -16.77 -3.85 11.97
C ALA A 411 -17.55 -3.48 10.69
N ASP A 412 -18.29 -2.36 10.73
CA ASP A 412 -19.04 -1.83 9.58
C ASP A 412 -18.09 -1.43 8.43
N ALA A 413 -16.95 -0.82 8.75
CA ALA A 413 -15.93 -0.44 7.78
C ALA A 413 -15.27 -1.67 7.12
N LEU A 414 -14.92 -2.70 7.91
CA LEU A 414 -14.37 -3.94 7.39
C LEU A 414 -15.38 -4.65 6.47
N ALA A 415 -16.64 -4.77 6.87
CA ALA A 415 -17.69 -5.36 6.04
C ALA A 415 -17.87 -4.59 4.71
N SER A 416 -17.85 -3.26 4.76
CA SER A 416 -17.96 -2.41 3.57
C SER A 416 -16.73 -2.51 2.66
N LEU A 417 -15.53 -2.70 3.23
CA LEU A 417 -14.30 -2.95 2.47
C LEU A 417 -14.39 -4.30 1.73
N LEU A 418 -14.87 -5.35 2.39
CA LEU A 418 -15.06 -6.66 1.73
C LEU A 418 -16.03 -6.57 0.55
N VAL A 419 -17.14 -5.86 0.68
CA VAL A 419 -18.07 -5.64 -0.45
C VAL A 419 -17.38 -4.89 -1.60
N GLN A 420 -16.54 -3.89 -1.31
CA GLN A 420 -15.76 -3.18 -2.34
C GLN A 420 -14.77 -4.09 -3.08
N HIS A 421 -14.31 -5.16 -2.44
CA HIS A 421 -13.50 -6.22 -3.07
C HIS A 421 -14.34 -7.23 -3.86
N GLY A 422 -15.66 -7.04 -4.01
CA GLY A 422 -16.54 -8.00 -4.68
C GLY A 422 -16.77 -9.28 -3.88
N ILE A 423 -16.59 -9.22 -2.55
CA ILE A 423 -16.95 -10.31 -1.63
C ILE A 423 -18.40 -10.13 -1.20
N GLU A 424 -19.17 -11.20 -1.28
CA GLU A 424 -20.53 -11.27 -0.76
C GLU A 424 -20.51 -11.30 0.77
N VAL A 425 -21.22 -10.35 1.37
CA VAL A 425 -21.35 -10.20 2.82
C VAL A 425 -22.84 -10.25 3.17
N ARG A 426 -23.18 -10.93 4.26
CA ARG A 426 -24.53 -10.97 4.81
C ARG A 426 -24.57 -10.32 6.18
N ARG A 427 -25.73 -9.84 6.59
CA ARG A 427 -25.98 -9.10 7.83
C ARG A 427 -27.12 -9.73 8.63
N THR A 428 -26.99 -9.84 9.96
CA THR A 428 -28.04 -10.39 10.83
C THR A 428 -29.24 -9.44 10.94
N ARG A 429 -30.45 -9.99 10.82
CA ARG A 429 -31.71 -9.25 10.97
C ARG A 429 -32.18 -9.14 12.42
N GLU A 430 -31.73 -10.07 13.24
CA GLU A 430 -32.05 -10.17 14.66
C GLU A 430 -30.80 -10.60 15.44
N SER A 431 -30.82 -10.36 16.74
CA SER A 431 -29.76 -10.86 17.60
C SER A 431 -29.82 -12.39 17.66
N GLY A 432 -28.66 -13.04 17.55
CA GLY A 432 -28.51 -14.48 17.67
C GLY A 432 -27.14 -14.84 18.24
N SER A 433 -26.78 -16.11 18.13
CA SER A 433 -25.45 -16.59 18.52
C SER A 433 -25.03 -17.74 17.62
N ALA A 434 -23.76 -17.82 17.26
CA ALA A 434 -23.18 -18.94 16.53
C ALA A 434 -21.74 -19.18 17.01
N CYS A 435 -21.32 -20.45 17.12
CA CYS A 435 -19.99 -20.82 17.60
C CYS A 435 -19.57 -20.15 18.93
N ASN A 436 -20.51 -19.99 19.88
CA ASN A 436 -20.34 -19.28 21.17
C ASN A 436 -20.01 -17.78 21.05
N ILE A 437 -20.28 -17.19 19.89
CA ILE A 437 -20.17 -15.75 19.66
C ILE A 437 -21.57 -15.15 19.61
N ASP A 438 -21.80 -14.12 20.42
CA ASP A 438 -23.01 -13.31 20.34
C ASP A 438 -22.96 -12.46 19.07
N LEU A 439 -24.04 -12.50 18.31
CA LEU A 439 -24.22 -11.74 17.08
C LEU A 439 -25.39 -10.79 17.27
N PRO A 440 -25.16 -9.57 17.78
CA PRO A 440 -26.18 -8.53 17.79
C PRO A 440 -26.78 -8.28 16.40
N VAL A 441 -27.97 -7.70 16.36
CA VAL A 441 -28.54 -7.20 15.09
C VAL A 441 -27.55 -6.33 14.32
N GLY A 442 -27.43 -6.60 13.02
CA GLY A 442 -26.47 -5.92 12.15
C GLY A 442 -25.09 -6.58 12.08
N SER A 443 -24.80 -7.64 12.84
CA SER A 443 -23.52 -8.37 12.72
C SER A 443 -23.34 -9.00 11.34
N TYR A 444 -22.11 -9.21 10.89
CA TYR A 444 -21.84 -9.68 9.54
C TYR A 444 -21.38 -11.13 9.49
N LEU A 445 -21.74 -11.81 8.40
CA LEU A 445 -21.35 -13.17 8.07
C LEU A 445 -20.77 -13.18 6.65
N VAL A 446 -19.59 -13.77 6.51
CA VAL A 446 -18.90 -13.89 5.22
C VAL A 446 -18.63 -15.36 4.95
N SER A 447 -19.34 -15.92 3.97
CA SER A 447 -19.15 -17.31 3.56
C SER A 447 -17.86 -17.41 2.74
N SER A 448 -16.99 -18.38 2.99
CA SER A 448 -15.92 -18.72 2.05
C SER A 448 -16.45 -19.50 0.85
N ARG A 449 -17.68 -20.03 0.90
CA ARG A 449 -18.35 -20.72 -0.20
C ARG A 449 -19.11 -19.70 -1.03
N GLN A 450 -18.34 -19.03 -1.88
CA GLN A 450 -18.77 -18.06 -2.88
C GLN A 450 -17.68 -18.00 -3.96
N PRO A 451 -17.93 -17.43 -5.14
CA PRO A 451 -16.94 -17.37 -6.21
C PRO A 451 -15.63 -16.65 -5.82
N ALA A 452 -15.67 -15.70 -4.87
CA ALA A 452 -14.50 -15.03 -4.28
C ALA A 452 -13.90 -15.76 -3.05
N GLY A 453 -14.27 -17.01 -2.80
CA GLY A 453 -13.94 -17.75 -1.57
C GLY A 453 -12.46 -17.83 -1.21
N ARG A 454 -11.59 -17.95 -2.22
CA ARG A 454 -10.13 -17.91 -2.04
C ARG A 454 -9.63 -16.54 -1.56
N MET A 455 -10.23 -15.45 -2.06
CA MET A 455 -9.95 -14.09 -1.56
C MET A 455 -10.42 -13.92 -0.12
N VAL A 456 -11.63 -14.42 0.22
CA VAL A 456 -12.18 -14.38 1.59
C VAL A 456 -11.18 -15.00 2.57
N ARG A 457 -10.70 -16.22 2.28
CA ARG A 457 -9.69 -16.88 3.12
C ARG A 457 -8.40 -16.08 3.21
N THR A 458 -7.90 -15.62 2.07
CA THR A 458 -6.68 -14.81 2.00
C THR A 458 -6.78 -13.54 2.84
N PHE A 459 -7.93 -12.88 2.89
CA PHE A 459 -8.08 -11.60 3.59
C PHE A 459 -8.46 -11.73 5.07
N LEU A 460 -9.22 -12.76 5.44
CA LEU A 460 -9.80 -12.89 6.77
C LEU A 460 -9.08 -13.86 7.70
N GLU A 461 -8.27 -14.78 7.17
CA GLU A 461 -7.45 -15.65 8.02
C GLU A 461 -6.28 -14.87 8.63
N ASP A 462 -5.81 -15.34 9.79
CA ASP A 462 -4.68 -14.72 10.50
C ASP A 462 -3.35 -15.07 9.84
N GLU A 463 -3.24 -16.26 9.24
CA GLU A 463 -2.00 -16.76 8.68
C GLU A 463 -2.21 -17.21 7.23
N SER A 464 -1.22 -16.91 6.40
CA SER A 464 -1.06 -17.51 5.08
C SER A 464 0.20 -18.38 5.13
N PRO A 465 0.08 -19.72 5.10
CA PRO A 465 1.26 -20.57 5.22
C PRO A 465 2.12 -20.50 3.95
N MET A 466 3.42 -20.30 4.14
CA MET A 466 4.43 -20.50 3.10
C MET A 466 4.83 -21.98 3.03
N ASP A 467 5.32 -22.39 1.85
CA ASP A 467 5.84 -23.74 1.64
C ASP A 467 6.99 -24.08 2.61
N ALA A 468 6.96 -25.30 3.15
CA ALA A 468 7.91 -25.72 4.20
C ALA A 468 9.34 -25.86 3.67
N ASP A 469 9.51 -26.33 2.43
CA ASP A 469 10.83 -26.47 1.81
C ASP A 469 11.40 -25.08 1.49
N PHE A 470 10.55 -24.15 1.06
CA PHE A 470 10.93 -22.75 0.88
C PHE A 470 11.44 -22.12 2.19
N LEU A 471 10.71 -22.30 3.31
CA LEU A 471 11.13 -21.79 4.63
C LEU A 471 12.44 -22.43 5.09
N ALA A 472 12.61 -23.75 4.91
CA ALA A 472 13.85 -24.45 5.23
C ALA A 472 15.05 -23.90 4.44
N GLU A 473 14.85 -23.56 3.16
CA GLU A 473 15.87 -22.90 2.35
C GLU A 473 16.19 -21.48 2.86
N GLN A 474 15.19 -20.71 3.29
CA GLN A 474 15.44 -19.38 3.87
C GLN A 474 16.25 -19.46 5.17
N GLU A 475 15.95 -20.45 6.02
CA GLU A 475 16.71 -20.71 7.25
C GLU A 475 18.16 -21.08 6.93
N ARG A 476 18.38 -21.95 5.94
CA ARG A 476 19.72 -22.30 5.46
C ARG A 476 20.49 -21.08 4.94
N ARG A 477 19.83 -20.20 4.17
CA ARG A 477 20.43 -18.96 3.66
C ARG A 477 20.82 -18.01 4.78
N ARG A 478 19.92 -17.78 5.75
CA ARG A 478 20.19 -16.98 6.96
C ARG A 478 21.40 -17.52 7.73
N GLY A 479 21.46 -18.84 7.94
CA GLY A 479 22.60 -19.50 8.59
C GLY A 479 23.95 -19.33 7.85
N LEU A 480 23.93 -18.96 6.57
CA LEU A 480 25.12 -18.63 5.77
C LEU A 480 25.38 -17.12 5.65
N GLY A 481 24.62 -16.28 6.35
CA GLY A 481 24.67 -14.82 6.21
C GLY A 481 24.16 -14.31 4.85
N LEU A 482 23.44 -15.15 4.11
CA LEU A 482 22.80 -14.76 2.86
C LEU A 482 21.43 -14.14 3.16
N ARG A 483 21.02 -13.18 2.31
CA ARG A 483 19.68 -12.60 2.41
C ARG A 483 18.62 -13.65 2.10
N ALA A 484 17.56 -13.65 2.90
CA ALA A 484 16.32 -14.36 2.61
C ALA A 484 15.66 -13.78 1.35
N GLN A 485 15.00 -14.64 0.58
CA GLN A 485 14.33 -14.31 -0.67
C GLN A 485 12.87 -13.94 -0.40
N LEU A 486 12.67 -12.84 0.31
CA LEU A 486 11.35 -12.36 0.72
C LEU A 486 11.21 -10.93 0.18
N TYR A 487 10.23 -10.70 -0.71
CA TYR A 487 10.20 -9.48 -1.53
C TYR A 487 9.52 -8.28 -0.84
N ASP A 488 8.39 -8.51 -0.15
CA ASP A 488 7.63 -7.49 0.58
C ASP A 488 7.26 -8.02 2.00
N ILE A 489 6.09 -7.63 2.53
CA ILE A 489 5.59 -8.07 3.82
C ILE A 489 5.15 -9.54 3.81
N LEU A 490 5.42 -10.24 4.91
CA LEU A 490 5.03 -11.63 5.10
C LEU A 490 3.64 -11.80 5.74
N GLY A 491 3.16 -10.77 6.43
CA GLY A 491 1.93 -10.82 7.22
C GLY A 491 0.88 -9.84 6.73
N TRP A 492 -0.35 -10.32 6.58
CA TRP A 492 -1.54 -9.50 6.42
C TRP A 492 -2.73 -10.25 7.03
N SER A 493 -3.73 -9.49 7.45
CA SER A 493 -5.05 -10.00 7.85
C SER A 493 -5.94 -8.78 8.06
N LEU A 494 -6.99 -8.61 7.25
CA LEU A 494 -7.88 -7.45 7.38
C LEU A 494 -8.48 -7.34 8.80
N PRO A 495 -8.93 -8.44 9.45
CA PRO A 495 -9.34 -8.40 10.85
C PRO A 495 -8.28 -7.80 11.78
N ARG A 496 -7.01 -8.22 11.64
CA ARG A 496 -5.92 -7.73 12.49
C ARG A 496 -5.52 -6.28 12.17
N LEU A 497 -5.54 -5.89 10.90
CA LEU A 497 -5.30 -4.52 10.45
C LEU A 497 -6.39 -3.57 10.99
N HIS A 498 -7.65 -3.95 10.89
CA HIS A 498 -8.78 -3.18 11.42
C HIS A 498 -8.99 -3.30 12.94
N ASN A 499 -8.26 -4.21 13.60
CA ASN A 499 -8.43 -4.57 15.01
C ASN A 499 -9.87 -5.00 15.36
N VAL A 500 -10.51 -5.72 14.45
CA VAL A 500 -11.88 -6.25 14.58
C VAL A 500 -11.80 -7.75 14.89
N PRO A 501 -12.49 -8.24 15.95
CA PRO A 501 -12.57 -9.66 16.21
C PRO A 501 -13.35 -10.34 15.08
N VAL A 502 -12.76 -11.35 14.45
CA VAL A 502 -13.42 -12.21 13.47
C VAL A 502 -13.22 -13.65 13.89
N THR A 503 -14.29 -14.44 13.87
CA THR A 503 -14.25 -15.85 14.29
C THR A 503 -14.75 -16.75 13.17
N GLY A 504 -13.95 -17.76 12.86
CA GLY A 504 -14.36 -18.84 11.95
C GLY A 504 -15.43 -19.73 12.55
N CYS A 505 -16.42 -20.13 11.75
CA CYS A 505 -17.51 -20.99 12.18
C CYS A 505 -17.97 -21.89 11.01
N ASP A 506 -18.20 -23.18 11.28
CA ASP A 506 -18.67 -24.12 10.25
C ASP A 506 -20.19 -24.35 10.27
N ASP A 507 -20.83 -24.04 11.41
CA ASP A 507 -22.27 -24.23 11.63
C ASP A 507 -22.91 -22.94 12.13
N VAL A 508 -23.60 -22.24 11.22
CA VAL A 508 -24.28 -20.97 11.50
C VAL A 508 -25.75 -21.07 11.12
N SER A 509 -26.62 -20.82 12.09
CA SER A 509 -28.08 -20.79 11.91
C SER A 509 -28.64 -19.52 12.54
N VAL A 510 -28.50 -18.40 11.81
CA VAL A 510 -29.00 -17.07 12.20
C VAL A 510 -29.70 -16.45 10.99
N ALA A 511 -30.79 -15.72 11.22
CA ALA A 511 -31.50 -15.03 10.15
C ALA A 511 -30.68 -13.85 9.61
N VAL A 512 -30.39 -13.88 8.31
CA VAL A 512 -29.54 -12.89 7.63
C VAL A 512 -30.16 -12.33 6.36
N GLU A 513 -29.56 -11.26 5.83
CA GLU A 513 -29.83 -10.64 4.54
C GLU A 513 -28.55 -10.18 3.86
N ASP A 514 -28.57 -9.96 2.55
CA ASP A 514 -27.40 -9.47 1.82
C ASP A 514 -27.06 -8.04 2.22
N PHE A 515 -25.77 -7.76 2.34
CA PHE A 515 -25.22 -6.45 2.66
C PHE A 515 -24.54 -5.87 1.43
N ASN A 516 -24.98 -4.67 1.03
CA ASN A 516 -24.52 -4.00 -0.19
C ASN A 516 -23.40 -2.97 0.04
N GLY A 517 -22.79 -2.94 1.23
CA GLY A 517 -21.70 -2.01 1.55
C GLY A 517 -22.15 -0.62 2.01
N GLU A 518 -23.46 -0.37 2.19
CA GLU A 518 -23.96 0.89 2.75
C GLU A 518 -23.61 1.06 4.24
N ALA A 519 -23.52 2.31 4.71
CA ALA A 519 -23.12 2.62 6.09
C ALA A 519 -23.94 1.85 7.15
N GLY A 520 -23.26 1.37 8.20
CA GLY A 520 -23.86 0.59 9.26
C GLY A 520 -24.90 1.34 10.10
N LEU A 521 -25.54 0.63 11.05
CA LEU A 521 -26.62 1.21 11.86
C LEU A 521 -26.13 2.39 12.71
N ALA A 522 -26.70 3.58 12.47
CA ALA A 522 -26.36 4.81 13.19
C ALA A 522 -26.83 4.77 14.66
N TRP A 523 -26.05 5.41 15.53
CA TRP A 523 -26.46 5.65 16.91
C TRP A 523 -27.61 6.66 17.00
N PRO A 524 -28.49 6.55 18.01
CA PRO A 524 -29.47 7.60 18.29
C PRO A 524 -28.80 8.94 18.55
N LEU A 525 -29.40 10.03 18.05
CA LEU A 525 -28.89 11.38 18.29
C LEU A 525 -28.95 11.75 19.78
N PRO A 526 -27.94 12.46 20.31
CA PRO A 526 -27.90 12.82 21.71
C PRO A 526 -29.04 13.80 22.07
N SER A 527 -29.71 13.54 23.19
CA SER A 527 -30.68 14.47 23.77
C SER A 527 -30.00 15.74 24.30
N ALA A 528 -30.77 16.81 24.49
CA ALA A 528 -30.27 18.01 25.17
C ALA A 528 -29.91 17.69 26.63
N SER A 529 -28.90 18.36 27.18
CA SER A 529 -28.48 18.19 28.56
C SER A 529 -28.06 19.50 29.23
N GLN A 530 -28.29 19.59 30.54
CA GLN A 530 -27.84 20.71 31.37
C GLN A 530 -26.39 20.54 31.87
N VAL A 531 -25.95 19.30 32.15
CA VAL A 531 -24.59 19.03 32.65
C VAL A 531 -23.63 18.71 31.51
N GLY A 532 -24.02 17.88 30.54
CA GLY A 532 -23.24 17.71 29.32
C GLY A 532 -23.41 16.37 28.62
N TRP A 533 -22.41 16.04 27.81
CA TRP A 533 -22.36 14.83 27.01
C TRP A 533 -21.05 14.09 27.23
N VAL A 534 -21.14 12.75 27.18
CA VAL A 534 -20.00 11.84 27.26
C VAL A 534 -19.90 11.08 25.95
N VAL A 535 -18.71 11.04 25.37
CA VAL A 535 -18.37 10.25 24.17
C VAL A 535 -17.44 9.13 24.63
N PRO A 536 -17.85 7.85 24.54
CA PRO A 536 -16.95 6.73 24.77
C PRO A 536 -15.73 6.81 23.84
N TRP A 537 -14.55 6.47 24.34
CA TRP A 537 -13.30 6.54 23.60
C TRP A 537 -12.79 5.17 23.21
N GLY A 538 -12.01 5.10 22.12
CA GLY A 538 -11.40 3.87 21.62
C GLY A 538 -11.84 3.45 20.23
N THR A 539 -12.67 4.26 19.56
CA THR A 539 -13.17 3.98 18.21
C THR A 539 -12.76 5.05 17.21
N ARG A 540 -12.68 4.70 15.93
CA ARG A 540 -12.40 5.67 14.85
C ARG A 540 -13.41 6.84 14.87
N ALA A 541 -14.67 6.54 15.15
CA ALA A 541 -15.73 7.55 15.24
C ALA A 541 -15.51 8.53 16.40
N SER A 542 -15.10 8.05 17.59
CA SER A 542 -14.75 8.92 18.72
C SER A 542 -13.51 9.78 18.43
N GLY A 543 -12.51 9.25 17.72
CA GLY A 543 -11.36 10.01 17.23
C GLY A 543 -11.74 11.13 16.27
N ARG A 544 -12.60 10.85 15.29
CA ARG A 544 -13.18 11.86 14.38
C ARG A 544 -13.98 12.92 15.15
N PHE A 545 -14.73 12.51 16.17
CA PHE A 545 -15.48 13.44 17.02
C PHE A 545 -14.54 14.41 17.73
N LEU A 546 -13.48 13.90 18.38
CA LEU A 546 -12.50 14.76 19.06
C LEU A 546 -11.85 15.74 18.09
N ALA A 547 -11.37 15.24 16.94
CA ALA A 547 -10.74 16.05 15.91
C ALA A 547 -11.66 17.17 15.40
N ALA A 548 -12.92 16.84 15.08
CA ALA A 548 -13.89 17.81 14.61
C ALA A 548 -14.29 18.83 15.69
N ALA A 549 -14.51 18.37 16.93
CA ALA A 549 -14.80 19.26 18.07
C ALA A 549 -13.66 20.26 18.32
N GLN A 550 -12.41 19.79 18.30
CA GLN A 550 -11.22 20.64 18.44
C GLN A 550 -11.10 21.66 17.30
N ARG A 551 -11.40 21.27 16.05
CA ARG A 551 -11.42 22.18 14.90
C ARG A 551 -12.50 23.25 14.98
N GLU A 552 -13.66 22.92 15.57
CA GLU A 552 -14.72 23.88 15.83
C GLU A 552 -14.46 24.77 17.06
N GLY A 553 -13.35 24.55 17.77
CA GLY A 553 -12.98 25.30 18.97
C GLY A 553 -13.81 24.95 20.20
N LEU A 554 -14.47 23.79 20.22
CA LEU A 554 -15.17 23.30 21.40
C LEU A 554 -14.15 22.85 22.45
N LEU A 555 -14.41 23.19 23.71
CA LEU A 555 -13.63 22.69 24.84
C LEU A 555 -14.07 21.26 25.16
N VAL A 556 -13.18 20.31 24.92
CA VAL A 556 -13.37 18.90 25.23
C VAL A 556 -12.44 18.53 26.38
N GLN A 557 -12.91 17.76 27.34
CA GLN A 557 -12.08 17.17 28.39
C GLN A 557 -11.93 15.67 28.17
N GLY A 558 -10.78 15.09 28.53
CA GLY A 558 -10.54 13.66 28.52
C GLY A 558 -10.48 13.12 29.95
N ALA A 559 -11.24 12.06 30.23
CA ALA A 559 -11.19 11.36 31.50
C ALA A 559 -10.14 10.25 31.48
N ASP A 560 -9.02 10.41 32.18
CA ASP A 560 -7.91 9.44 32.16
C ASP A 560 -8.13 8.23 33.09
N GLN A 561 -9.22 8.23 33.87
CA GLN A 561 -9.68 7.06 34.64
C GLN A 561 -11.14 6.74 34.32
N ALA A 562 -11.52 5.47 34.48
CA ALA A 562 -12.89 5.02 34.30
C ALA A 562 -13.85 5.59 35.36
N PHE A 563 -15.13 5.73 35.00
CA PHE A 563 -16.18 6.21 35.90
C PHE A 563 -17.56 5.66 35.50
N THR A 564 -18.52 5.69 36.44
CA THR A 564 -19.88 5.17 36.22
C THR A 564 -20.94 6.25 36.45
N LEU A 565 -21.66 6.63 35.39
CA LEU A 565 -22.84 7.52 35.48
C LEU A 565 -24.13 6.72 35.31
N GLY A 566 -25.01 6.79 36.30
CA GLY A 566 -26.22 5.97 36.32
C GLY A 566 -25.86 4.48 36.36
N GLU A 567 -26.22 3.74 35.33
CA GLU A 567 -25.92 2.30 35.18
C GLU A 567 -24.78 2.03 34.18
N ARG A 568 -24.28 3.07 33.51
CA ARG A 568 -23.27 2.93 32.46
C ARG A 568 -21.88 3.27 32.98
N ARG A 569 -20.95 2.34 32.76
CA ARG A 569 -19.51 2.54 32.94
C ARG A 569 -18.90 3.11 31.67
N TYR A 570 -18.04 4.09 31.83
CA TYR A 570 -17.21 4.66 30.78
C TYR A 570 -15.75 4.33 31.08
N GLU A 571 -15.08 3.74 30.10
CA GLU A 571 -13.67 3.40 30.21
C GLU A 571 -12.77 4.63 30.08
N ARG A 572 -11.50 4.47 30.45
CA ARG A 572 -10.50 5.54 30.34
C ARG A 572 -10.44 6.10 28.92
N GLY A 573 -10.29 7.40 28.84
CA GLY A 573 -10.26 8.19 27.63
C GLY A 573 -11.58 8.83 27.23
N ALA A 574 -12.70 8.47 27.87
CA ALA A 574 -14.00 9.05 27.55
C ALA A 574 -13.93 10.58 27.50
N LEU A 575 -14.52 11.15 26.46
CA LEU A 575 -14.55 12.60 26.24
C LEU A 575 -15.76 13.19 26.95
N VAL A 576 -15.56 14.34 27.59
CA VAL A 576 -16.60 15.07 28.32
C VAL A 576 -16.73 16.46 27.70
N LEU A 577 -17.95 16.81 27.32
CA LEU A 577 -18.31 18.13 26.82
C LEU A 577 -19.37 18.73 27.72
N ARG A 578 -19.05 19.84 28.41
CA ARG A 578 -19.99 20.52 29.31
C ARG A 578 -20.41 21.86 28.71
N PRO A 579 -21.72 22.18 28.64
CA PRO A 579 -22.19 23.50 28.24
C PRO A 579 -21.58 24.63 29.06
N ALA A 580 -21.36 24.40 30.36
CA ALA A 580 -20.81 25.39 31.29
C ALA A 580 -19.38 25.83 30.95
N ASP A 581 -18.61 25.01 30.24
CA ASP A 581 -17.24 25.35 29.83
C ASP A 581 -17.20 26.16 28.54
N GLN A 582 -18.24 26.07 27.68
CA GLN A 582 -18.28 26.68 26.36
C GLN A 582 -18.59 28.18 26.42
N SER A 583 -17.60 28.96 26.86
CA SER A 583 -17.70 30.41 26.97
C SER A 583 -18.18 31.05 25.65
N GLY A 584 -19.27 31.81 25.71
CA GLY A 584 -19.84 32.49 24.54
C GLY A 584 -20.88 31.68 23.75
N MET A 585 -21.21 30.45 24.17
CA MET A 585 -22.29 29.65 23.57
C MET A 585 -23.42 29.40 24.58
N THR A 586 -24.65 29.30 24.07
CA THR A 586 -25.79 28.82 24.89
C THR A 586 -25.80 27.30 24.91
N SER A 587 -26.38 26.67 25.93
CA SER A 587 -26.50 25.20 25.99
C SER A 587 -27.20 24.61 24.77
N ALA A 588 -28.18 25.33 24.19
CA ALA A 588 -28.85 24.93 22.96
C ALA A 588 -27.91 24.96 21.74
N ALA A 589 -27.03 25.97 21.64
CA ALA A 589 -26.04 26.03 20.57
C ALA A 589 -24.99 24.91 20.71
N VAL A 590 -24.52 24.63 21.93
CA VAL A 590 -23.59 23.52 22.19
C VAL A 590 -24.25 22.19 21.82
N HIS A 591 -25.51 21.98 22.21
CA HIS A 591 -26.27 20.77 21.85
C HIS A 591 -26.37 20.59 20.34
N GLN A 592 -26.71 21.63 19.58
CA GLN A 592 -26.76 21.57 18.11
C GLN A 592 -25.42 21.17 17.49
N ARG A 593 -24.30 21.69 18.00
CA ARG A 593 -22.96 21.28 17.55
C ARG A 593 -22.68 19.83 17.89
N VAL A 594 -22.97 19.39 19.11
CA VAL A 594 -22.76 18.00 19.53
C VAL A 594 -23.59 17.02 18.67
N VAL A 595 -24.84 17.36 18.34
CA VAL A 595 -25.67 16.55 17.41
C VAL A 595 -25.04 16.49 16.02
N ALA A 596 -24.66 17.63 15.45
CA ALA A 596 -24.05 17.67 14.12
C ALA A 596 -22.72 16.87 14.06
N LEU A 597 -21.92 16.94 15.12
CA LEU A 597 -20.70 16.15 15.24
C LEU A 597 -20.99 14.65 15.35
N ALA A 598 -21.96 14.24 16.18
CA ALA A 598 -22.36 12.84 16.29
C ALA A 598 -22.84 12.27 14.93
N GLU A 599 -23.64 13.03 14.19
CA GLU A 599 -24.10 12.66 12.84
C GLU A 599 -22.95 12.54 11.84
N ALA A 600 -22.07 13.55 11.79
CA ALA A 600 -21.00 13.60 10.81
C ALA A 600 -19.92 12.54 11.05
N THR A 601 -19.71 12.11 12.29
CA THR A 601 -18.63 11.18 12.65
C THR A 601 -19.11 9.76 12.93
N GLY A 602 -20.41 9.57 13.16
CA GLY A 602 -20.99 8.31 13.61
C GLY A 602 -20.64 7.96 15.06
N ALA A 603 -20.15 8.92 15.85
CA ALA A 603 -19.78 8.67 17.24
C ALA A 603 -21.00 8.48 18.12
N GLU A 604 -20.93 7.53 19.04
CA GLU A 604 -21.90 7.43 20.12
C GLU A 604 -21.73 8.61 21.08
N VAL A 605 -22.80 9.35 21.35
CA VAL A 605 -22.79 10.48 22.28
C VAL A 605 -23.93 10.33 23.27
N VAL A 606 -23.59 10.32 24.56
CA VAL A 606 -24.55 10.09 25.63
C VAL A 606 -24.76 11.36 26.45
N ALA A 607 -26.00 11.83 26.50
CA ALA A 607 -26.39 12.97 27.34
C ALA A 607 -26.43 12.57 28.82
N THR A 608 -26.03 13.47 29.72
CA THR A 608 -26.11 13.27 31.18
C THR A 608 -26.42 14.56 31.91
N ASP A 609 -27.45 14.57 32.75
CA ASP A 609 -27.79 15.71 33.63
C ASP A 609 -27.15 15.62 35.02
N THR A 610 -26.14 14.76 35.18
CA THR A 610 -25.35 14.66 36.41
C THR A 610 -23.88 14.39 36.11
N SER A 611 -23.01 14.99 36.92
CA SER A 611 -21.58 14.66 36.98
C SER A 611 -21.24 13.78 38.19
N TYR A 612 -22.24 13.40 38.99
CA TYR A 612 -22.05 12.54 40.16
C TYR A 612 -21.82 11.10 39.71
N SER A 613 -20.58 10.64 39.85
CA SER A 613 -20.22 9.27 39.56
C SER A 613 -20.57 8.35 40.73
N ARG A 614 -21.17 7.18 40.42
CA ARG A 614 -21.41 6.14 41.43
C ARG A 614 -20.11 5.42 41.82
N GLU A 615 -19.18 5.30 40.88
CA GLU A 615 -17.89 4.61 41.03
C GLU A 615 -16.82 5.30 40.19
N GLY A 616 -15.58 5.38 40.69
CA GLY A 616 -14.48 6.06 39.99
C GLY A 616 -14.54 7.59 40.11
N ILE A 617 -13.98 8.28 39.11
CA ILE A 617 -13.84 9.75 39.13
C ILE A 617 -15.12 10.48 38.72
N SER A 618 -15.21 11.78 39.01
CA SER A 618 -16.27 12.68 38.53
C SER A 618 -15.67 13.76 37.63
N PHE A 619 -16.50 14.50 36.87
CA PHE A 619 -16.03 15.48 35.87
C PHE A 619 -15.12 16.61 36.41
N GLY A 620 -15.19 16.89 37.72
CA GLY A 620 -14.33 17.89 38.36
C GLY A 620 -13.02 17.33 38.95
N SER A 621 -12.69 16.07 38.68
CA SER A 621 -11.46 15.42 39.15
C SER A 621 -10.23 15.94 38.39
N ASP A 622 -9.07 15.92 39.03
CA ASP A 622 -7.77 16.19 38.38
C ASP A 622 -7.43 15.14 37.30
N SER A 623 -8.16 14.02 37.24
CA SER A 623 -8.05 13.04 36.15
C SER A 623 -8.97 13.35 34.95
N VAL A 624 -9.64 14.50 34.92
CA VAL A 624 -10.46 14.97 33.79
C VAL A 624 -9.85 16.28 33.27
N GLN A 625 -8.99 16.15 32.26
CA GLN A 625 -8.15 17.25 31.79
C GLN A 625 -8.65 17.84 30.48
N PRO A 626 -8.54 19.17 30.27
CA PRO A 626 -8.82 19.80 28.97
C PRO A 626 -7.92 19.22 27.87
N LEU A 627 -8.49 19.02 26.68
CA LEU A 627 -7.78 18.56 25.48
C LEU A 627 -7.68 19.71 24.48
N PRO A 628 -6.62 20.54 24.54
CA PRO A 628 -6.48 21.69 23.65
C PRO A 628 -6.36 21.21 22.20
N ALA A 629 -6.89 21.98 21.25
CA ALA A 629 -6.71 21.73 19.82
C ALA A 629 -5.24 21.99 19.42
N PRO A 630 -4.46 20.96 19.07
CA PRO A 630 -3.05 21.16 18.77
C PRO A 630 -2.80 21.74 17.38
N ARG A 631 -1.74 22.53 17.26
CA ARG A 631 -1.08 22.84 15.99
C ARG A 631 0.01 21.80 15.77
N ILE A 632 -0.09 21.05 14.67
CA ILE A 632 0.77 19.90 14.41
C ILE A 632 1.70 20.22 13.25
N ALA A 633 3.00 20.13 13.50
CA ALA A 633 4.03 20.06 12.47
C ALA A 633 4.36 18.59 12.17
N LEU A 634 4.38 18.23 10.90
CA LEU A 634 4.87 16.94 10.41
C LEU A 634 6.18 17.15 9.69
N ALA A 635 7.23 16.46 10.11
CA ALA A 635 8.49 16.46 9.39
C ALA A 635 8.26 15.96 7.95
N TRP A 636 8.70 16.77 7.01
CA TRP A 636 8.51 16.61 5.58
C TRP A 636 9.88 16.82 4.91
N ASP A 637 10.07 16.35 3.68
CA ASP A 637 11.37 16.38 3.00
C ASP A 637 12.39 15.39 3.60
N ALA A 638 13.59 15.35 3.03
CA ALA A 638 14.70 14.59 3.60
C ALA A 638 14.87 14.91 5.11
N PRO A 639 15.20 13.92 5.95
CA PRO A 639 15.52 12.54 5.64
C PRO A 639 14.33 11.58 5.79
N THR A 640 13.08 12.09 5.78
CA THR A 640 11.89 11.27 5.98
C THR A 640 11.68 10.26 4.85
N VAL A 641 11.21 9.07 5.19
CA VAL A 641 10.69 8.12 4.21
C VAL A 641 9.32 8.62 3.75
N SER A 642 9.21 8.92 2.45
CA SER A 642 8.02 9.55 1.86
C SER A 642 6.72 8.79 2.16
N TYR A 643 6.75 7.46 2.15
CA TYR A 643 5.60 6.62 2.49
C TYR A 643 5.10 6.88 3.92
N SER A 644 5.99 6.87 4.92
CA SER A 644 5.60 7.08 6.33
C SER A 644 5.01 8.47 6.54
N ALA A 645 5.66 9.51 5.99
CA ALA A 645 5.16 10.89 6.06
C ALA A 645 3.79 11.04 5.35
N GLY A 646 3.63 10.44 4.18
CA GLY A 646 2.39 10.43 3.41
C GLY A 646 1.24 9.75 4.12
N ASN A 647 1.47 8.51 4.58
CA ASN A 647 0.50 7.72 5.34
C ASN A 647 0.05 8.47 6.60
N THR A 648 1.00 9.03 7.36
CA THR A 648 0.70 9.80 8.57
C THR A 648 -0.19 11.00 8.28
N ARG A 649 0.15 11.77 7.23
CA ARG A 649 -0.66 12.92 6.80
C ARG A 649 -2.06 12.49 6.38
N PHE A 650 -2.18 11.40 5.63
CA PHE A 650 -3.46 10.86 5.18
C PHE A 650 -4.34 10.40 6.35
N VAL A 651 -3.78 9.67 7.32
CA VAL A 651 -4.52 9.24 8.52
C VAL A 651 -5.09 10.45 9.24
N LEU A 652 -4.29 11.48 9.52
CA LEU A 652 -4.76 12.68 10.22
C LEU A 652 -5.76 13.49 9.39
N GLU A 653 -5.45 13.82 8.13
CA GLU A 653 -6.28 14.71 7.32
C GLU A 653 -7.53 14.03 6.74
N ARG A 654 -7.41 12.78 6.27
CA ARG A 654 -8.49 12.06 5.54
C ARG A 654 -9.24 11.09 6.42
N GLN A 655 -8.56 10.34 7.27
CA GLN A 655 -9.25 9.39 8.13
C GLN A 655 -9.87 10.06 9.36
N PHE A 656 -9.23 11.09 9.93
CA PHE A 656 -9.71 11.80 11.13
C PHE A 656 -10.15 13.25 10.89
N GLY A 657 -9.84 13.84 9.74
CA GLY A 657 -10.30 15.18 9.42
C GLY A 657 -9.60 16.29 10.20
N TYR A 658 -8.33 16.11 10.59
CA TYR A 658 -7.55 17.10 11.34
C TYR A 658 -6.38 17.66 10.50
N PRO A 659 -6.20 18.99 10.41
CA PRO A 659 -5.15 19.58 9.59
C PRO A 659 -3.76 19.37 10.22
N VAL A 660 -2.77 19.17 9.34
CA VAL A 660 -1.37 19.04 9.71
C VAL A 660 -0.55 19.93 8.80
N GLU A 661 0.45 20.62 9.34
CA GLU A 661 1.37 21.44 8.54
C GLU A 661 2.63 20.63 8.21
N PRO A 662 2.86 20.23 6.94
CA PRO A 662 4.13 19.64 6.54
C PRO A 662 5.23 20.70 6.59
N VAL A 663 6.26 20.47 7.41
CA VAL A 663 7.39 21.38 7.60
C VAL A 663 8.66 20.65 7.18
N ARG A 664 9.47 21.26 6.32
CA ARG A 664 10.75 20.67 5.90
C ARG A 664 11.59 20.38 7.14
N THR A 665 12.18 19.19 7.23
CA THR A 665 12.88 18.76 8.45
C THR A 665 13.94 19.77 8.91
N ARG A 666 14.78 20.28 8.00
CA ARG A 666 15.76 21.34 8.31
C ARG A 666 15.18 22.61 8.95
N ASP A 667 13.92 22.93 8.65
CA ASP A 667 13.26 24.14 9.15
C ASP A 667 12.67 23.95 10.56
N LEU A 668 12.64 22.71 11.08
CA LEU A 668 12.29 22.46 12.49
C LEU A 668 13.31 23.08 13.46
N GLY A 669 14.53 23.42 13.01
CA GLY A 669 15.51 24.15 13.82
C GLY A 669 15.21 25.65 14.00
N GLN A 670 14.20 26.19 13.31
CA GLN A 670 13.94 27.62 13.21
C GLN A 670 13.05 28.17 14.36
N PRO A 671 13.10 29.49 14.67
CA PRO A 671 12.23 30.17 15.64
C PRO A 671 10.74 29.83 15.54
N GLU A 672 10.26 29.62 14.33
CA GLU A 672 8.87 29.33 14.00
C GLU A 672 8.35 28.01 14.59
N LEU A 673 9.23 27.10 15.06
CA LEU A 673 8.83 25.86 15.74
C LEU A 673 7.90 26.12 16.94
N ASP A 674 8.05 27.27 17.62
CA ASP A 674 7.22 27.67 18.76
C ASP A 674 5.74 27.90 18.39
N ARG A 675 5.42 27.92 17.08
CA ARG A 675 4.04 27.94 16.56
C ARG A 675 3.36 26.57 16.58
N TYR A 676 4.04 25.51 16.99
CA TYR A 676 3.48 24.16 17.03
C TYR A 676 3.48 23.63 18.45
N ASP A 677 2.47 22.81 18.73
CA ASP A 677 2.29 22.13 20.01
C ASP A 677 2.78 20.67 19.91
N VAL A 678 2.74 20.10 18.69
CA VAL A 678 3.18 18.73 18.38
C VAL A 678 4.10 18.74 17.16
N VAL A 679 5.19 17.98 17.24
CA VAL A 679 6.09 17.67 16.11
C VAL A 679 6.09 16.16 15.90
N ILE A 680 5.72 15.72 14.71
CA ILE A 680 5.76 14.31 14.32
C ILE A 680 6.99 14.08 13.44
N LEU A 681 7.80 13.09 13.81
CA LEU A 681 8.96 12.60 13.08
C LEU A 681 8.63 11.19 12.54
N PRO A 682 8.19 11.06 11.28
CA PRO A 682 7.92 9.78 10.65
C PRO A 682 9.16 8.90 10.56
N ASP A 683 9.01 7.71 9.98
CA ASP A 683 10.18 6.92 9.62
C ASP A 683 11.11 7.73 8.71
N GLY A 684 12.41 7.55 8.89
CA GLY A 684 13.41 8.41 8.30
C GLY A 684 14.83 7.98 8.64
N ALA A 685 15.77 8.50 7.86
CA ALA A 685 17.18 8.26 8.09
C ALA A 685 17.74 9.28 9.11
N ASP A 686 18.89 9.87 8.80
CA ASP A 686 19.68 10.67 9.74
C ASP A 686 19.11 12.08 9.97
N TYR A 687 18.07 12.17 10.82
CA TYR A 687 17.47 13.42 11.28
C TYR A 687 18.50 14.34 11.95
N ALA A 688 19.46 13.79 12.71
CA ALA A 688 20.48 14.58 13.39
C ALA A 688 21.36 15.34 12.38
N ARG A 689 21.72 14.70 11.27
CA ARG A 689 22.47 15.33 10.18
C ARG A 689 21.67 16.43 9.49
N GLU A 690 20.39 16.20 9.19
CA GLU A 690 19.57 17.21 8.51
C GLU A 690 19.29 18.44 9.38
N LEU A 691 19.03 18.23 10.67
CA LEU A 691 18.82 19.32 11.64
C LEU A 691 20.12 20.02 12.03
N GLY A 692 21.24 19.30 11.98
CA GLY A 692 22.51 19.72 12.57
C GLY A 692 22.43 19.91 14.09
N SER A 693 23.58 20.17 14.72
CA SER A 693 23.65 20.33 16.19
C SER A 693 22.76 21.46 16.72
N SER A 694 22.63 22.55 15.97
CA SER A 694 21.76 23.68 16.34
C SER A 694 20.28 23.35 16.26
N GLY A 695 19.83 22.61 15.24
CA GLY A 695 18.44 22.18 15.12
C GLY A 695 18.07 21.14 16.18
N VAL A 696 18.98 20.20 16.46
CA VAL A 696 18.80 19.23 17.57
C VAL A 696 18.70 19.94 18.91
N ALA A 697 19.60 20.90 19.20
CA ALA A 697 19.54 21.69 20.43
C ALA A 697 18.23 22.49 20.54
N ARG A 698 17.76 23.04 19.42
CA ARG A 698 16.48 23.76 19.38
C ARG A 698 15.30 22.84 19.66
N LEU A 699 15.26 21.66 19.04
CA LEU A 699 14.19 20.69 19.27
C LEU A 699 14.14 20.31 20.76
N LYS A 700 15.29 20.05 21.38
CA LYS A 700 15.39 19.79 22.83
C LYS A 700 14.84 20.93 23.67
N ASP A 701 15.25 22.17 23.39
CA ASP A 701 14.72 23.35 24.08
C ASP A 701 13.19 23.46 23.94
N TRP A 702 12.67 23.27 22.72
CA TRP A 702 11.25 23.33 22.43
C TRP A 702 10.44 22.27 23.21
N VAL A 703 10.91 21.01 23.23
CA VAL A 703 10.28 19.97 24.06
C VAL A 703 10.36 20.37 25.53
N SER A 704 11.52 20.85 26.01
CA SER A 704 11.71 21.23 27.42
C SER A 704 10.73 22.30 27.92
N ARG A 705 10.16 23.11 27.02
CA ARG A 705 9.19 24.17 27.31
C ARG A 705 7.72 23.73 27.22
N GLY A 706 7.44 22.49 26.82
CA GLY A 706 6.07 21.97 26.71
C GLY A 706 5.72 21.35 25.36
N GLY A 707 6.64 21.33 24.39
CA GLY A 707 6.40 20.67 23.11
C GLY A 707 6.25 19.15 23.25
N VAL A 708 5.43 18.55 22.39
CA VAL A 708 5.29 17.09 22.27
C VAL A 708 5.96 16.62 21.00
N VAL A 709 7.03 15.83 21.10
CA VAL A 709 7.64 15.17 19.93
C VAL A 709 7.21 13.70 19.85
N VAL A 710 6.74 13.28 18.68
CA VAL A 710 6.32 11.91 18.38
C VAL A 710 7.23 11.32 17.31
N GLY A 711 8.05 10.34 17.66
CA GLY A 711 8.88 9.59 16.72
C GLY A 711 8.25 8.27 16.31
N MET A 712 8.45 7.87 15.05
CA MET A 712 8.00 6.59 14.49
C MET A 712 9.18 5.89 13.81
N SER A 713 9.44 4.62 14.11
CA SER A 713 10.53 3.84 13.50
C SER A 713 11.87 4.59 13.54
N GLY A 714 12.42 5.05 12.40
CA GLY A 714 13.62 5.86 12.31
C GLY A 714 13.55 7.20 13.05
N GLY A 715 12.36 7.81 13.19
CA GLY A 715 12.14 8.96 14.07
C GLY A 715 12.36 8.61 15.54
N THR A 716 11.90 7.44 16.00
CA THR A 716 12.20 6.92 17.35
C THR A 716 13.69 6.65 17.51
N ARG A 717 14.34 6.07 16.49
CA ARG A 717 15.79 5.86 16.49
C ARG A 717 16.55 7.16 16.72
N PHE A 718 16.16 8.24 16.05
CA PHE A 718 16.72 9.57 16.26
C PHE A 718 16.53 10.06 17.70
N LEU A 719 15.33 9.92 18.28
CA LEU A 719 15.05 10.37 19.65
C LEU A 719 15.89 9.61 20.71
N THR A 720 16.24 8.36 20.43
CA THR A 720 17.04 7.49 21.33
C THR A 720 18.55 7.55 21.10
N ALA A 721 19.02 8.22 20.04
CA ALA A 721 20.45 8.30 19.75
C ALA A 721 21.21 9.01 20.89
N ASP A 722 22.38 8.54 21.28
CA ASP A 722 23.10 9.02 22.47
C ASP A 722 23.39 10.53 22.47
N ASP A 723 23.65 11.11 21.29
CA ASP A 723 23.89 12.54 21.10
C ASP A 723 22.59 13.39 21.11
N VAL A 724 21.45 12.75 20.88
CA VAL A 724 20.11 13.32 21.00
C VAL A 724 19.56 13.11 22.42
N GLY A 725 19.44 11.89 22.92
CA GLY A 725 19.09 11.61 24.32
C GLY A 725 17.76 12.23 24.76
N LEU A 726 16.79 12.35 23.85
CA LEU A 726 15.44 12.83 24.17
C LEU A 726 14.61 11.71 24.80
N LEU A 727 14.76 10.48 24.31
CA LEU A 727 14.12 9.29 24.87
C LEU A 727 15.20 8.40 25.53
N PRO A 728 15.19 8.20 26.86
CA PRO A 728 16.30 7.59 27.60
C PRO A 728 16.29 6.06 27.55
N THR A 729 16.34 5.50 26.35
CA THR A 729 16.48 4.06 26.06
C THR A 729 17.53 3.83 24.97
N ALA A 730 17.90 2.58 24.73
CA ALA A 730 18.83 2.18 23.69
C ALA A 730 18.29 0.99 22.88
N ARG A 731 18.76 0.88 21.63
CA ARG A 731 18.49 -0.27 20.78
C ARG A 731 19.35 -1.46 21.17
N GLU A 732 18.73 -2.62 21.29
CA GLU A 732 19.39 -3.88 21.62
C GLU A 732 20.21 -4.42 20.44
N GLN A 733 21.24 -5.20 20.78
CA GLN A 733 21.92 -6.11 19.87
C GLN A 733 21.14 -7.44 19.83
N LEU A 734 21.45 -8.32 18.88
CA LEU A 734 20.89 -9.67 18.80
C LEU A 734 21.18 -10.43 20.11
N ALA A 735 20.13 -10.97 20.73
CA ALA A 735 20.26 -11.77 21.93
C ALA A 735 21.11 -13.03 21.63
N GLY A 736 22.14 -13.28 22.44
CA GLY A 736 23.09 -14.38 22.21
C GLY A 736 24.10 -14.12 21.07
N GLY A 737 24.11 -12.92 20.48
CA GLY A 737 25.11 -12.51 19.49
C GLY A 737 26.52 -12.40 20.04
N LYS A 738 27.51 -12.44 19.15
CA LYS A 738 28.93 -12.29 19.50
C LYS A 738 29.20 -10.86 19.99
N ALA A 739 29.81 -10.70 21.17
CA ALA A 739 30.16 -9.38 21.71
C ALA A 739 31.30 -8.71 20.90
N ALA A 740 31.50 -7.40 21.08
CA ALA A 740 32.66 -6.69 20.56
C ALA A 740 33.96 -7.24 21.16
N ASP A 741 35.00 -7.31 20.33
CA ASP A 741 36.37 -7.49 20.83
C ASP A 741 36.87 -6.15 21.39
N GLU A 742 37.17 -6.11 22.70
CA GLU A 742 37.65 -4.90 23.39
C GLU A 742 39.14 -4.59 23.11
N THR A 743 39.79 -5.33 22.22
CA THR A 743 41.22 -5.19 21.90
C THR A 743 41.46 -4.26 20.71
N GLU A 744 41.86 -3.02 20.99
CA GLU A 744 42.41 -2.14 19.97
C GLU A 744 43.81 -2.62 19.52
N GLY A 745 43.97 -2.95 18.23
CA GLY A 745 45.27 -3.30 17.63
C GLY A 745 45.20 -4.39 16.56
N THR A 746 46.37 -4.91 16.16
CA THR A 746 46.47 -6.10 15.29
C THR A 746 45.95 -7.32 16.06
N PRO A 747 44.91 -8.03 15.57
CA PRO A 747 44.41 -9.23 16.24
C PRO A 747 45.49 -10.31 16.36
N GLU A 748 45.49 -11.06 17.46
CA GLU A 748 46.32 -12.27 17.55
C GLU A 748 45.86 -13.30 16.49
N GLY A 749 46.82 -13.99 15.87
CA GLY A 749 46.50 -15.02 14.88
C GLY A 749 45.83 -16.23 15.54
N SER A 750 44.66 -16.63 15.03
CA SER A 750 43.95 -17.84 15.46
C SER A 750 44.07 -18.95 14.42
N ILE A 751 44.00 -20.21 14.88
CA ILE A 751 43.92 -21.39 14.01
C ILE A 751 42.47 -21.87 14.03
N ILE A 752 41.84 -21.88 12.86
CA ILE A 752 40.49 -22.42 12.67
C ILE A 752 40.60 -23.94 12.52
N THR A 753 40.08 -24.69 13.50
CA THR A 753 40.29 -26.14 13.63
C THR A 753 39.31 -26.98 12.82
N ASP A 754 38.13 -26.44 12.54
CA ASP A 754 37.01 -27.12 11.91
C ASP A 754 36.01 -26.10 11.32
N ALA A 755 34.95 -26.61 10.70
CA ALA A 755 33.92 -25.79 10.07
C ALA A 755 33.12 -24.96 11.07
N ASP A 756 32.88 -25.47 12.28
CA ASP A 756 32.12 -24.74 13.31
C ASP A 756 32.93 -23.56 13.85
N ALA A 757 34.23 -23.77 14.09
CA ALA A 757 35.17 -22.71 14.43
C ALA A 757 35.28 -21.65 13.32
N TYR A 758 35.20 -22.06 12.04
CA TYR A 758 35.15 -21.12 10.92
C TYR A 758 33.88 -20.27 10.97
N GLN A 759 32.71 -20.89 11.14
CA GLN A 759 31.43 -20.19 11.21
C GLN A 759 31.41 -19.17 12.35
N GLN A 760 31.85 -19.55 13.56
CA GLN A 760 31.95 -18.64 14.70
C GLN A 760 32.95 -17.49 14.47
N ALA A 761 34.03 -17.74 13.73
CA ALA A 761 35.03 -16.72 13.41
C ALA A 761 34.47 -15.66 12.43
N ILE A 762 33.59 -16.05 11.49
CA ILE A 762 33.01 -15.13 10.51
C ILE A 762 31.72 -14.43 10.98
N LEU A 763 31.15 -14.84 12.12
CA LEU A 763 30.00 -14.14 12.69
C LEU A 763 30.38 -12.68 13.02
N PRO A 764 29.51 -11.72 12.67
CA PRO A 764 29.72 -10.33 13.03
C PRO A 764 29.71 -10.17 14.56
N THR A 765 30.58 -9.29 15.07
CA THR A 765 30.51 -8.79 16.45
C THR A 765 29.40 -7.74 16.55
N GLU A 766 28.72 -7.71 17.69
CA GLU A 766 27.58 -6.83 17.97
C GLU A 766 26.48 -6.87 16.89
N PRO A 767 26.02 -8.06 16.45
CA PRO A 767 25.00 -8.15 15.43
C PRO A 767 23.74 -7.44 15.89
N ARG A 768 23.06 -6.77 14.96
CA ARG A 768 21.66 -6.37 15.18
C ARG A 768 20.75 -7.60 15.05
N PRO A 769 19.57 -7.58 15.66
CA PRO A 769 18.55 -8.60 15.37
C PRO A 769 18.33 -8.72 13.87
N ASP A 770 17.98 -9.91 13.40
CA ASP A 770 17.66 -10.09 12.00
C ASP A 770 16.44 -9.24 11.63
N PRO A 771 16.45 -8.57 10.46
CA PRO A 771 15.33 -7.77 10.02
C PRO A 771 14.13 -8.68 9.74
N ILE A 772 12.97 -8.25 10.24
CA ILE A 772 11.69 -8.89 9.99
C ILE A 772 11.08 -8.22 8.76
N PRO A 773 10.78 -8.94 7.67
CA PRO A 773 10.16 -8.35 6.49
C PRO A 773 8.64 -8.32 6.66
N GLY A 774 8.12 -7.32 7.39
CA GLY A 774 6.67 -7.07 7.53
C GLY A 774 5.89 -8.22 8.17
N VAL A 775 5.86 -8.27 9.51
CA VAL A 775 5.04 -9.21 10.29
C VAL A 775 4.09 -8.42 11.18
N LEU A 776 2.85 -8.89 11.29
CA LEU A 776 1.88 -8.32 12.23
C LEU A 776 2.15 -8.84 13.63
N MET A 777 2.52 -7.93 14.53
CA MET A 777 2.77 -8.24 15.93
C MET A 777 1.75 -7.60 16.85
N ARG A 778 1.23 -8.39 17.79
CA ARG A 778 0.30 -7.95 18.83
C ARG A 778 1.02 -7.19 19.93
N ALA A 779 0.53 -5.99 20.21
CA ALA A 779 0.92 -5.17 21.36
C ALA A 779 -0.23 -5.11 22.37
N VAL A 780 0.10 -5.28 23.64
CA VAL A 780 -0.82 -5.22 24.78
C VAL A 780 -0.62 -3.91 25.56
N PRO A 781 -1.72 -3.27 26.00
CA PRO A 781 -1.66 -1.99 26.69
C PRO A 781 -1.27 -2.16 28.17
N ASP A 782 -0.60 -1.15 28.71
CA ASP A 782 -0.64 -0.87 30.15
C ASP A 782 -2.02 -0.27 30.48
N PRO A 783 -2.88 -0.96 31.26
CA PRO A 783 -4.24 -0.49 31.51
C PRO A 783 -4.31 0.80 32.36
N ASP A 784 -3.23 1.21 33.00
CA ASP A 784 -3.21 2.36 33.91
C ASP A 784 -2.57 3.61 33.28
N HIS A 785 -2.13 3.52 32.02
CA HIS A 785 -1.48 4.63 31.31
C HIS A 785 -2.44 5.38 30.37
N TRP A 786 -2.46 6.72 30.42
CA TRP A 786 -3.37 7.54 29.60
C TRP A 786 -3.15 7.37 28.08
N LEU A 787 -1.90 7.17 27.64
CA LEU A 787 -1.57 6.95 26.22
C LEU A 787 -2.17 5.64 25.65
N SER A 788 -2.49 4.66 26.49
CA SER A 788 -3.17 3.42 26.08
C SER A 788 -4.70 3.51 26.18
N ALA A 789 -5.25 4.69 26.50
CA ALA A 789 -6.68 4.86 26.68
C ALA A 789 -7.45 4.56 25.38
N GLY A 790 -8.57 3.85 25.51
CA GLY A 790 -9.35 3.36 24.37
C GLY A 790 -8.82 2.06 23.75
N VAL A 791 -7.73 1.49 24.27
CA VAL A 791 -7.21 0.17 23.86
C VAL A 791 -7.40 -0.82 25.02
N SER A 792 -8.40 -1.71 24.92
CA SER A 792 -8.68 -2.75 25.91
C SER A 792 -7.97 -4.07 25.58
N ASP A 793 -8.15 -4.55 24.34
CA ASP A 793 -7.79 -5.91 23.93
C ASP A 793 -6.48 -5.99 23.14
N GLY A 794 -5.68 -4.91 23.19
CA GLY A 794 -4.48 -4.76 22.38
C GLY A 794 -4.72 -4.22 20.98
N VAL A 795 -3.61 -3.97 20.28
CA VAL A 795 -3.56 -3.51 18.89
C VAL A 795 -2.43 -4.23 18.17
N ASN A 796 -2.39 -4.14 16.85
CA ASN A 796 -1.35 -4.77 16.04
C ASN A 796 -0.49 -3.70 15.36
N PHE A 797 0.81 -3.99 15.24
CA PHE A 797 1.75 -3.18 14.49
C PHE A 797 2.35 -4.00 13.35
N MET A 798 2.58 -3.36 12.21
CA MET A 798 3.40 -3.93 11.14
C MET A 798 4.87 -3.72 11.48
N ILE A 799 5.59 -4.80 11.76
CA ILE A 799 7.02 -4.75 12.06
C ILE A 799 7.80 -5.03 10.78
N ASP A 800 8.47 -4.00 10.30
CA ASP A 800 9.44 -4.06 9.21
C ASP A 800 10.78 -3.51 9.70
N GLY A 801 11.80 -4.37 9.78
CA GLY A 801 13.13 -4.03 10.30
C GLY A 801 13.53 -4.78 11.58
N SER A 802 14.50 -4.23 12.31
CA SER A 802 15.22 -4.92 13.40
C SER A 802 15.41 -4.12 14.69
N ASP A 803 14.76 -2.96 14.81
CA ASP A 803 14.94 -2.08 15.96
C ASP A 803 14.17 -2.58 17.19
N VAL A 804 14.84 -3.38 18.03
CA VAL A 804 14.37 -3.76 19.37
C VAL A 804 14.92 -2.78 20.40
N TYR A 805 14.12 -2.37 21.38
CA TYR A 805 14.54 -1.40 22.43
C TYR A 805 14.50 -2.00 23.82
N VAL A 806 15.39 -1.52 24.69
CA VAL A 806 15.34 -1.80 26.13
C VAL A 806 14.08 -1.15 26.72
N PRO A 807 13.28 -1.85 27.55
CA PRO A 807 12.15 -1.23 28.23
C PRO A 807 12.58 -0.06 29.10
N LEU A 808 11.83 1.05 29.05
CA LEU A 808 12.07 2.17 29.95
C LEU A 808 11.82 1.73 31.41
N ARG A 809 12.69 2.17 32.32
CA ARG A 809 12.43 2.00 33.75
C ARG A 809 11.44 3.05 34.24
N LEU A 810 10.72 2.74 35.31
CA LEU A 810 9.69 3.62 35.89
C LEU A 810 10.24 4.98 36.35
N ASP A 811 11.54 5.09 36.64
CA ASP A 811 12.21 6.36 36.99
C ASP A 811 12.57 7.23 35.77
N GLN A 812 12.45 6.67 34.56
CA GLN A 812 12.85 7.32 33.31
C GLN A 812 11.68 7.62 32.38
N GLY A 813 10.55 6.92 32.54
CA GLY A 813 9.37 7.06 31.70
C GLY A 813 8.43 5.87 31.82
N GLY A 814 7.55 5.72 30.83
CA GLY A 814 6.57 4.65 30.74
C GLY A 814 6.67 3.84 29.45
N ASN A 815 6.12 2.63 29.48
CA ASN A 815 5.98 1.75 28.30
C ASN A 815 4.48 1.49 28.07
N PRO A 816 3.72 2.44 27.51
CA PRO A 816 2.26 2.36 27.50
C PRO A 816 1.71 1.17 26.70
N LEU A 817 2.49 0.68 25.73
CA LEU A 817 2.24 -0.58 25.04
C LEU A 817 3.55 -1.37 24.97
N ARG A 818 3.42 -2.68 25.14
CA ARG A 818 4.49 -3.66 24.95
C ARG A 818 4.02 -4.78 24.03
N PHE A 819 4.93 -5.40 23.32
CA PHE A 819 4.65 -6.61 22.56
C PHE A 819 4.21 -7.75 23.48
N ALA A 820 3.33 -8.60 22.96
CA ALA A 820 2.81 -9.76 23.68
C ALA A 820 3.91 -10.79 23.98
N GLN A 821 3.56 -11.82 24.75
CA GLN A 821 4.42 -12.98 24.97
C GLN A 821 4.65 -13.77 23.68
N ALA A 822 5.76 -14.53 23.61
CA ALA A 822 6.27 -15.17 22.40
C ALA A 822 5.25 -16.02 21.62
N ASP A 823 4.38 -16.76 22.32
CA ASP A 823 3.33 -17.62 21.75
C ASP A 823 2.11 -16.86 21.24
N GLN A 824 1.95 -15.59 21.62
CA GLN A 824 0.84 -14.70 21.20
C GLN A 824 1.33 -13.49 20.40
N LEU A 825 2.62 -13.44 20.07
CA LEU A 825 3.27 -12.26 19.50
C LEU A 825 2.91 -12.06 18.03
N ALA A 826 3.23 -13.04 17.18
CA ALA A 826 2.91 -12.98 15.77
C ALA A 826 1.44 -13.34 15.56
N VAL A 827 0.70 -12.44 14.91
CA VAL A 827 -0.72 -12.60 14.56
C VAL A 827 -0.96 -12.49 13.06
N GLY A 828 0.13 -12.52 12.28
CA GLY A 828 0.12 -12.65 10.83
C GLY A 828 1.52 -12.57 10.25
N GLY A 829 1.85 -13.52 9.37
CA GLY A 829 3.16 -13.67 8.75
C GLY A 829 4.16 -14.52 9.54
N HIS A 830 5.28 -14.85 8.91
CA HIS A 830 6.29 -15.73 9.50
C HIS A 830 7.31 -14.93 10.33
N LEU A 831 7.47 -15.33 11.60
CA LEU A 831 8.44 -14.76 12.52
C LEU A 831 9.49 -15.81 12.90
N TRP A 832 10.77 -15.49 12.66
CA TRP A 832 11.91 -16.32 13.04
C TRP A 832 11.91 -16.60 14.54
N ALA A 833 12.42 -17.76 14.95
CA ALA A 833 12.40 -18.19 16.35
C ALA A 833 13.14 -17.20 17.27
N GLU A 834 14.32 -16.73 16.86
CA GLU A 834 15.13 -15.79 17.64
C GLU A 834 14.42 -14.44 17.80
N ASN A 835 13.79 -13.96 16.71
CA ASN A 835 12.98 -12.75 16.76
C ASN A 835 11.78 -12.92 17.69
N ARG A 836 11.09 -14.06 17.62
CA ARG A 836 9.94 -14.34 18.50
C ARG A 836 10.31 -14.29 19.97
N GLU A 837 11.47 -14.82 20.33
CA GLU A 837 11.96 -14.79 21.71
C GLU A 837 12.40 -13.38 22.13
N GLN A 838 13.20 -12.68 21.31
CA GLN A 838 13.76 -11.38 21.70
C GLN A 838 12.71 -10.27 21.72
N TRP A 839 11.74 -10.26 20.79
CA TRP A 839 10.73 -9.21 20.70
C TRP A 839 9.64 -9.32 21.78
N ALA A 840 9.44 -10.50 22.36
CA ALA A 840 8.45 -10.70 23.41
C ALA A 840 8.69 -9.75 24.60
N TRP A 841 7.61 -9.14 25.10
CA TRP A 841 7.62 -8.18 26.22
C TRP A 841 8.36 -6.86 26.01
N LYS A 842 8.97 -6.64 24.83
CA LYS A 842 9.65 -5.38 24.49
C LYS A 842 8.64 -4.25 24.29
N PRO A 843 9.04 -2.98 24.52
CA PRO A 843 8.14 -1.86 24.30
C PRO A 843 7.73 -1.78 22.83
N ALA A 844 6.46 -1.50 22.57
CA ALA A 844 5.96 -1.11 21.26
C ALA A 844 5.78 0.42 21.19
N VAL A 845 5.41 1.03 22.32
CA VAL A 845 5.30 2.48 22.49
C VAL A 845 5.97 2.86 23.81
N MET A 846 6.74 3.95 23.77
CA MET A 846 7.49 4.48 24.90
C MET A 846 7.17 5.96 25.08
N VAL A 847 7.20 6.44 26.32
CA VAL A 847 7.02 7.86 26.63
C VAL A 847 7.95 8.28 27.77
N ALA A 848 8.55 9.45 27.65
CA ALA A 848 9.33 10.07 28.71
C ALA A 848 9.09 11.58 28.75
N ASP A 849 9.20 12.15 29.95
CA ASP A 849 9.21 13.59 30.13
C ASP A 849 10.56 14.16 29.71
N HIS A 850 10.54 15.32 29.07
CA HIS A 850 11.74 16.13 28.87
C HIS A 850 11.40 17.57 29.21
N GLY A 851 11.86 18.03 30.38
CA GLY A 851 11.44 19.31 30.94
C GLY A 851 9.94 19.33 31.23
N ALA A 852 9.20 20.25 30.61
CA ALA A 852 7.75 20.37 30.71
C ALA A 852 6.97 19.75 29.55
N GLY A 853 7.66 19.13 28.59
CA GLY A 853 7.07 18.48 27.42
C GLY A 853 7.26 16.96 27.42
N LEU A 854 6.85 16.33 26.32
CA LEU A 854 6.81 14.88 26.18
C LEU A 854 7.57 14.40 24.95
N VAL A 855 8.23 13.26 25.10
CA VAL A 855 8.89 12.51 24.02
C VAL A 855 8.20 11.16 23.92
N ILE A 856 7.52 10.89 22.80
CA ILE A 856 6.78 9.65 22.55
C ILE A 856 7.45 8.93 21.38
N GLY A 857 7.83 7.66 21.57
CA GLY A 857 8.45 6.83 20.54
C GLY A 857 7.60 5.62 20.21
N PHE A 858 7.24 5.46 18.93
CA PHE A 858 6.66 4.25 18.38
C PHE A 858 7.76 3.41 17.71
N VAL A 859 7.89 2.14 18.09
CA VAL A 859 8.91 1.24 17.53
C VAL A 859 8.65 0.95 16.05
N ALA A 860 7.39 0.95 15.64
CA ALA A 860 6.94 0.81 14.26
C ALA A 860 6.02 1.96 13.87
N ASP A 861 5.79 2.16 12.57
CA ASP A 861 4.88 3.19 12.06
C ASP A 861 3.41 2.81 12.38
N PRO A 862 2.70 3.52 13.29
CA PRO A 862 1.31 3.23 13.61
C PRO A 862 0.36 3.53 12.45
N THR A 863 0.83 4.21 11.39
CA THR A 863 0.03 4.60 10.23
C THR A 863 0.38 3.80 8.98
N PHE A 864 1.15 2.71 9.09
CA PHE A 864 1.59 1.90 7.94
C PHE A 864 0.47 1.62 6.92
N ARG A 865 0.66 2.10 5.69
CA ARG A 865 -0.30 2.03 4.55
C ARG A 865 -1.72 2.52 4.87
N ALA A 866 -1.88 3.32 5.92
CA ALA A 866 -3.15 3.73 6.52
C ALA A 866 -4.14 2.58 6.80
N ALA A 867 -3.59 1.39 7.08
CA ALA A 867 -4.38 0.16 7.27
C ALA A 867 -4.49 -0.28 8.74
N LEU A 868 -3.69 0.30 9.65
CA LEU A 868 -3.63 -0.10 11.07
C LEU A 868 -4.64 0.68 11.93
N ASP A 869 -5.95 0.48 11.69
CA ASP A 869 -7.00 1.23 12.40
C ASP A 869 -6.92 1.09 13.93
N GLY A 870 -6.49 -0.07 14.44
CA GLY A 870 -6.27 -0.26 15.88
C GLY A 870 -5.16 0.65 16.43
N ALA A 871 -4.01 0.71 15.74
CA ALA A 871 -2.87 1.52 16.18
C ALA A 871 -3.16 3.03 16.08
N ASN A 872 -4.06 3.44 15.19
CA ASN A 872 -4.47 4.83 15.02
C ASN A 872 -5.00 5.47 16.32
N ILE A 873 -5.68 4.73 17.20
CA ILE A 873 -6.19 5.27 18.48
C ILE A 873 -5.03 5.68 19.40
N VAL A 874 -4.00 4.85 19.49
CA VAL A 874 -2.80 5.15 20.28
C VAL A 874 -2.06 6.35 19.69
N PHE A 875 -1.97 6.41 18.36
CA PHE A 875 -1.38 7.55 17.66
C PHE A 875 -2.17 8.84 17.89
N LEU A 876 -3.51 8.81 17.87
CA LEU A 876 -4.33 9.96 18.22
C LEU A 876 -4.18 10.39 19.69
N ASN A 877 -3.99 9.46 20.63
CA ASN A 877 -3.65 9.84 21.99
C ASN A 877 -2.33 10.63 22.02
N ALA A 878 -1.31 10.18 21.28
CA ALA A 878 -0.01 10.85 21.20
C ALA A 878 -0.08 12.25 20.57
N VAL A 879 -1.00 12.47 19.62
CA VAL A 879 -1.06 13.72 18.84
C VAL A 879 -2.13 14.69 19.35
N LEU A 880 -3.34 14.21 19.66
CA LEU A 880 -4.48 15.07 20.04
C LEU A 880 -4.69 15.20 21.55
N ARG A 881 -4.15 14.28 22.37
CA ARG A 881 -4.34 14.28 23.82
C ARG A 881 -3.07 14.62 24.61
N ALA A 882 -1.90 14.20 24.15
CA ALA A 882 -0.63 14.54 24.79
C ALA A 882 -0.42 16.04 25.08
N PRO A 883 -0.88 16.99 24.22
CA PRO A 883 -0.80 18.42 24.52
C PRO A 883 -1.59 18.85 25.76
N GLY A 884 -2.60 18.08 26.18
CA GLY A 884 -3.30 18.28 27.45
C GLY A 884 -2.53 17.82 28.68
N GLN A 885 -1.43 17.09 28.50
CA GLN A 885 -0.55 16.56 29.56
C GLN A 885 0.71 17.41 29.74
N THR A 886 0.88 18.49 28.97
CA THR A 886 2.08 19.35 28.96
C THR A 886 1.72 20.80 29.26
N ASN A 887 2.73 21.61 29.56
CA ASN A 887 2.53 23.05 29.67
C ASN A 887 2.35 23.66 28.28
N LYS A 888 1.38 24.57 28.14
CA LYS A 888 1.14 25.25 26.86
C LYS A 888 2.33 26.12 26.46
N LEU A 889 2.87 25.88 25.26
CA LEU A 889 3.84 26.74 24.60
C LEU A 889 3.18 28.11 24.32
N ARG A 890 3.85 29.20 24.73
CA ARG A 890 3.34 30.58 24.60
C ARG A 890 3.67 31.20 23.27
#